data_AF-A0A4Q3UEJ2-F1
#
_entry.id   AF-A0A4Q3UEJ2-F1
#
_cell.length_a   1.000
_cell.length_b   1.000
_cell.length_c   1.000
_cell.angle_alpha   90.00
_cell.angle_beta   90.00
_cell.angle_gamma   90.00
#
_symmetry.space_group_name_H-M   'P 1'
#
loop_
_entity.id
_entity.type
_entity.pdbx_description
1 polymer ?
#
loop_
_entity_poly.entity_id
_entity_poly.type
_entity_poly.pdbx_seq_one_letter_code
_entity_poly.pdbx_strand_id
1 'polypeptide(L)'
;MTFAEAYGVLQIEVDLIPRGATNRNGRSLTPTYITIHNTSNPSAGADAKMHGRYQKGADARSRKVSWHFTVDDRIVVKSLPLSEQGMHAGTHLGNAQSIGIEICENKGIDQEKANDRAALLAALLLRAYGLSIDVVVPHHHWSGKNCPHLLLAQGGSGWEKFRQRVDHYHGQLDGPVGASLFDDVPQAIEARRAEAGGRTLDARPDTIDFRDKFYEATLIEVPMYRDLDEYRKVGVPILDQGQEGACTGFGLATLVHYLLLTRMHDRDEIPVSPWMLYDMARRYDEWPGEDYSGSSARGAMKGWHKHGVCGLELWSTSVGNLDDPKAKDARGRPLGAYYRVNHLDLPCMHAAITEVGVLYATARVHTGWSKVRKNGRIPFEPGSVGGHAFAIVAYDRDGFWIQNSWGKRWGNGGFGHITYDDWLQNGSDVWVARLGVPVDIRTQDGQAEARWSVVTRSEVASYAELRPHFISLGNDGLLSESGAYGTKAADVIDFFRKDLPKIMSGWKRKRLLLYAHGGLVPEDTVIQRMAEVRKVALDAEVFPMAFLWHTDLWSTLKNVLEDAINRRRPEGFLRDSVDFLLDRLDDGLEPLARQLGGKAAWDEMKENAEMASVGEAGGARLVAELVHEALESGVIEDIHLVGHSAGSIFHAPLIQKLATQGTIENGPMAGEEGFGHTIESCVLWAPAATKALFEATYKPVLDAKRIKRFRMFALTVRAELDDDCIKIYHKSLLYLVSNAFESAPRIPLYRDGVPILGMAKTIEADRYLKGLDVVYAPNAESAIDRRSNARHHGDFDDDDDTLEATLSFILGLDRKGVGREVGAVKMRPTANDAARTRAALNAIQS
;
A
#
# COMPACT_ATOMS: atom_id res chain seq x y z
N MET A 1 20.02 1.37 -3.78
CA MET A 1 21.35 1.49 -4.44
C MET A 1 21.75 2.95 -4.34
N THR A 2 22.96 3.30 -3.90
CA THR A 2 23.29 4.72 -3.74
C THR A 2 23.41 5.43 -5.09
N PHE A 3 23.10 6.74 -5.12
CA PHE A 3 23.23 7.56 -6.34
C PHE A 3 24.62 7.46 -6.97
N ALA A 4 25.68 7.39 -6.15
CA ALA A 4 27.07 7.28 -6.61
C ALA A 4 27.38 5.90 -7.24
N GLU A 5 26.88 4.82 -6.64
CA GLU A 5 27.02 3.46 -7.19
C GLU A 5 26.29 3.33 -8.52
N ALA A 6 25.04 3.80 -8.58
CA ALA A 6 24.23 3.84 -9.80
C ALA A 6 24.91 4.66 -10.90
N TYR A 7 25.47 5.83 -10.57
CA TYR A 7 26.23 6.64 -11.51
C TYR A 7 27.48 5.90 -12.01
N GLY A 8 28.17 5.16 -11.13
CA GLY A 8 29.33 4.34 -11.49
C GLY A 8 29.01 3.22 -12.50
N VAL A 9 27.82 2.62 -12.41
CA VAL A 9 27.34 1.59 -13.36
C VAL A 9 27.23 2.12 -14.80
N LEU A 10 26.91 3.40 -14.96
CA LEU A 10 26.74 4.00 -16.29
C LEU A 10 28.04 4.11 -17.08
N GLN A 11 29.20 4.15 -16.42
CA GLN A 11 30.50 4.39 -17.05
C GLN A 11 30.47 5.58 -18.03
N ILE A 12 30.03 6.75 -17.54
CA ILE A 12 29.89 7.94 -18.40
C ILE A 12 31.26 8.45 -18.84
N GLU A 13 31.49 8.45 -20.15
CA GLU A 13 32.61 9.13 -20.80
C GLU A 13 32.16 10.51 -21.31
N VAL A 14 32.83 11.57 -20.88
CA VAL A 14 32.54 12.93 -21.31
C VAL A 14 33.35 13.25 -22.57
N ASP A 15 32.67 13.40 -23.71
CA ASP A 15 33.26 13.75 -25.01
C ASP A 15 32.44 14.86 -25.68
N LEU A 16 32.58 16.07 -25.14
CA LEU A 16 31.75 17.22 -25.52
C LEU A 16 32.04 17.70 -26.95
N ILE A 17 30.98 18.11 -27.65
CA ILE A 17 31.10 18.85 -28.91
C ILE A 17 31.85 20.17 -28.62
N PRO A 18 32.87 20.57 -29.41
CA PRO A 18 33.59 21.82 -29.17
C PRO A 18 32.68 23.04 -29.11
N ARG A 19 32.95 23.97 -28.17
CA ARG A 19 32.26 25.27 -28.13
C ARG A 19 32.43 26.00 -29.46
N GLY A 20 31.36 26.63 -29.95
CA GLY A 20 31.33 27.33 -31.24
C GLY A 20 31.02 26.46 -32.46
N ALA A 21 30.82 25.14 -32.28
CA ALA A 21 30.27 24.30 -33.35
C ALA A 21 28.81 24.71 -33.67
N THR A 22 28.42 24.64 -34.94
CA THR A 22 27.07 25.04 -35.41
C THR A 22 25.93 24.21 -34.82
N ASN A 23 26.23 23.01 -34.32
CA ASN A 23 25.31 22.10 -33.63
C ASN A 23 25.45 22.15 -32.09
N ARG A 24 26.25 23.07 -31.53
CA ARG A 24 26.30 23.40 -30.10
C ARG A 24 26.11 24.90 -29.94
N ASN A 25 24.84 25.32 -29.90
CA ASN A 25 24.45 26.73 -30.00
C ASN A 25 24.71 27.56 -28.73
N GLY A 26 25.07 26.93 -27.61
CA GLY A 26 25.34 27.59 -26.33
C GLY A 26 24.11 28.21 -25.65
N ARG A 27 22.89 27.91 -26.11
CA ARG A 27 21.66 28.37 -25.46
C ARG A 27 21.45 27.60 -24.17
N SER A 28 21.05 28.31 -23.12
CA SER A 28 20.79 27.72 -21.82
C SER A 28 19.59 26.75 -21.86
N LEU A 29 19.71 25.65 -21.12
CA LEU A 29 18.68 24.64 -20.91
C LEU A 29 18.43 24.49 -19.41
N THR A 30 17.16 24.57 -19.01
CA THR A 30 16.66 24.11 -17.71
C THR A 30 15.66 23.01 -18.00
N PRO A 31 16.06 21.73 -17.91
CA PRO A 31 15.26 20.64 -18.43
C PRO A 31 13.98 20.44 -17.62
N THR A 32 12.86 20.34 -18.34
CA THR A 32 11.56 19.91 -17.80
C THR A 32 11.15 18.55 -18.35
N TYR A 33 11.87 18.01 -19.35
CA TYR A 33 11.64 16.71 -19.97
C TYR A 33 12.94 15.92 -20.20
N ILE A 34 12.80 14.61 -20.34
CA ILE A 34 13.84 13.71 -20.86
C ILE A 34 13.26 13.03 -22.10
N THR A 35 13.94 13.17 -23.24
CA THR A 35 13.49 12.61 -24.52
C THR A 35 14.32 11.40 -24.92
N ILE A 36 13.67 10.26 -25.10
CA ILE A 36 14.33 9.00 -25.51
C ILE A 36 14.25 8.82 -27.02
N HIS A 37 15.35 8.34 -27.61
CA HIS A 37 15.53 8.10 -29.04
C HIS A 37 16.23 6.76 -29.29
N ASN A 38 16.15 6.27 -30.54
CA ASN A 38 17.05 5.25 -31.06
C ASN A 38 17.93 5.86 -32.16
N THR A 39 19.21 5.47 -32.19
CA THR A 39 20.19 6.03 -33.14
C THR A 39 19.85 5.77 -34.60
N SER A 40 18.96 4.81 -34.89
CA SER A 40 18.56 4.44 -36.26
C SER A 40 19.74 3.98 -37.13
N ASN A 41 20.76 3.39 -36.49
CA ASN A 41 22.00 2.93 -37.14
C ASN A 41 22.35 1.49 -36.75
N PRO A 42 21.88 0.48 -37.50
CA PRO A 42 22.11 -0.93 -37.21
C PRO A 42 23.51 -1.43 -37.63
N SER A 43 24.37 -0.58 -38.17
CA SER A 43 25.68 -0.99 -38.71
C SER A 43 26.61 -1.49 -37.59
N ALA A 44 27.36 -2.57 -37.84
CA ALA A 44 28.35 -3.07 -36.87
C ALA A 44 29.40 -1.99 -36.54
N GLY A 45 29.65 -1.76 -35.25
CA GLY A 45 30.56 -0.71 -34.76
C GLY A 45 29.92 0.69 -34.62
N ALA A 46 28.60 0.83 -34.81
CA ALA A 46 27.87 2.06 -34.50
C ALA A 46 27.55 2.19 -32.99
N ASP A 47 28.58 2.07 -32.16
CA ASP A 47 28.53 2.16 -30.69
C ASP A 47 28.40 3.60 -30.16
N ALA A 48 28.33 3.78 -28.83
CA ALA A 48 28.17 5.10 -28.22
C ALA A 48 29.34 6.05 -28.55
N LYS A 49 30.58 5.53 -28.63
CA LYS A 49 31.77 6.32 -28.96
C LYS A 49 31.77 6.79 -30.42
N MET A 50 31.31 5.95 -31.34
CA MET A 50 31.15 6.33 -32.75
C MET A 50 30.18 7.50 -32.88
N HIS A 51 29.02 7.44 -32.21
CA HIS A 51 28.05 8.52 -32.23
C HIS A 51 28.57 9.81 -31.56
N GLY A 52 29.35 9.70 -30.48
CA GLY A 52 30.09 10.85 -29.91
C GLY A 52 31.05 11.49 -30.92
N ARG A 53 31.80 10.68 -31.69
CA ARG A 53 32.65 11.18 -32.79
C ARG A 53 31.84 11.79 -33.93
N TYR A 54 30.72 11.18 -34.31
CA TYR A 54 29.82 11.67 -35.36
C TYR A 54 29.31 13.07 -35.06
N GLN A 55 28.87 13.34 -33.82
CA GLN A 55 28.39 14.67 -33.41
C GLN A 55 29.43 15.79 -33.56
N LYS A 56 30.74 15.46 -33.59
CA LYS A 56 31.83 16.40 -33.83
C LYS A 56 32.15 16.61 -35.31
N GLY A 57 31.71 15.70 -36.18
CA GLY A 57 32.00 15.64 -37.60
C GLY A 57 31.29 16.70 -38.45
N ALA A 58 31.71 16.82 -39.71
CA ALA A 58 31.22 17.85 -40.63
C ALA A 58 29.72 17.68 -40.96
N ASP A 59 29.23 16.45 -41.07
CA ASP A 59 27.81 16.16 -41.37
C ASP A 59 26.88 16.64 -40.24
N ALA A 60 27.17 16.25 -38.99
CA ALA A 60 26.38 16.66 -37.83
C ALA A 60 26.33 18.19 -37.66
N ARG A 61 27.46 18.87 -37.94
CA ARG A 61 27.54 20.35 -37.96
C ARG A 61 26.71 20.97 -39.07
N SER A 62 26.76 20.41 -40.28
CA SER A 62 25.99 20.88 -41.43
C SER A 62 24.49 20.74 -41.19
N ARG A 63 24.06 19.57 -40.69
CA ARG A 63 22.67 19.26 -40.38
C ARG A 63 22.17 19.89 -39.08
N LYS A 64 23.07 20.47 -38.29
CA LYS A 64 22.79 21.07 -36.97
C LYS A 64 22.07 20.07 -36.06
N VAL A 65 22.64 18.88 -35.89
CA VAL A 65 22.10 17.83 -35.01
C VAL A 65 23.02 17.58 -33.82
N SER A 66 22.43 17.46 -32.64
CA SER A 66 23.16 17.19 -31.39
C SER A 66 22.22 16.73 -30.28
N TRP A 67 22.73 15.91 -29.37
CA TRP A 67 22.02 15.40 -28.19
C TRP A 67 22.99 15.22 -27.02
N HIS A 68 22.45 14.95 -25.83
CA HIS A 68 23.22 14.98 -24.60
C HIS A 68 23.96 13.67 -24.36
N PHE A 69 23.26 12.55 -24.50
CA PHE A 69 23.80 11.23 -24.18
C PHE A 69 23.58 10.22 -25.30
N THR A 70 24.60 9.42 -25.58
CA THR A 70 24.44 8.17 -26.35
C THR A 70 24.72 6.99 -25.42
N VAL A 71 23.85 5.98 -25.43
CA VAL A 71 23.90 4.82 -24.54
C VAL A 71 24.04 3.53 -25.35
N ASP A 72 25.01 2.70 -24.99
CA ASP A 72 25.12 1.32 -25.48
C ASP A 72 25.07 0.28 -24.33
N ASP A 73 25.37 -0.98 -24.64
CA ASP A 73 25.34 -2.10 -23.68
C ASP A 73 26.52 -2.09 -22.68
N ARG A 74 27.45 -1.14 -22.80
CA ARG A 74 28.66 -1.06 -21.96
C ARG A 74 28.84 0.28 -21.27
N ILE A 75 28.65 1.38 -21.98
CA ILE A 75 28.97 2.74 -21.51
C ILE A 75 27.91 3.77 -21.92
N VAL A 76 28.07 4.99 -21.40
CA VAL A 76 27.33 6.19 -21.84
C VAL A 76 28.33 7.24 -22.32
N VAL A 77 28.08 7.91 -23.44
CA VAL A 77 28.88 9.05 -23.90
C VAL A 77 28.08 10.35 -23.75
N LYS A 78 28.59 11.31 -22.96
CA LYS A 78 28.02 12.66 -22.79
C LYS A 78 28.64 13.63 -23.80
N SER A 79 27.84 14.17 -24.71
CA SER A 79 28.29 15.05 -25.80
C SER A 79 27.89 16.52 -25.65
N LEU A 80 26.99 16.84 -24.71
CA LEU A 80 26.62 18.21 -24.34
C LEU A 80 26.59 18.40 -22.82
N PRO A 81 26.89 19.61 -22.31
CA PRO A 81 26.54 19.98 -20.93
C PRO A 81 25.02 19.92 -20.73
N LEU A 82 24.58 19.62 -19.50
CA LEU A 82 23.14 19.53 -19.22
C LEU A 82 22.45 20.89 -19.14
N SER A 83 23.25 21.95 -19.03
CA SER A 83 22.82 23.34 -19.04
C SER A 83 22.71 23.94 -20.46
N GLU A 84 22.97 23.18 -21.53
CA GLU A 84 22.96 23.67 -22.91
C GLU A 84 21.97 22.90 -23.80
N GLN A 85 21.23 23.60 -24.66
CA GLN A 85 20.23 23.00 -25.55
C GLN A 85 20.88 22.13 -26.64
N GLY A 86 20.34 20.92 -26.84
CA GLY A 86 20.62 20.07 -27.99
C GLY A 86 19.67 20.34 -29.17
N MET A 87 20.00 19.79 -30.33
CA MET A 87 19.18 19.84 -31.55
C MET A 87 18.78 18.41 -31.96
N HIS A 88 17.83 17.81 -31.23
CA HIS A 88 17.47 16.39 -31.37
C HIS A 88 15.97 16.10 -31.49
N ALA A 89 15.10 16.95 -30.94
CA ALA A 89 13.66 16.66 -30.81
C ALA A 89 12.83 17.01 -32.06
N GLY A 90 13.45 17.54 -33.12
CA GLY A 90 12.75 17.95 -34.34
C GLY A 90 11.85 19.19 -34.21
N THR A 91 11.63 19.70 -33.00
CA THR A 91 10.85 20.91 -32.71
C THR A 91 11.63 21.90 -31.84
N HIS A 92 11.29 23.19 -31.92
CA HIS A 92 11.91 24.20 -31.07
C HIS A 92 11.63 23.96 -29.59
N LEU A 93 10.40 23.57 -29.25
CA LEU A 93 9.96 23.32 -27.89
C LEU A 93 10.70 22.13 -27.27
N GLY A 94 10.75 20.98 -27.95
CA GLY A 94 11.44 19.79 -27.43
C GLY A 94 12.94 20.02 -27.24
N ASN A 95 13.58 20.79 -28.12
CA ASN A 95 15.00 21.17 -27.97
C ASN A 95 15.24 22.14 -26.80
N ALA A 96 14.29 23.03 -26.53
CA ALA A 96 14.40 24.03 -25.48
C ALA A 96 14.08 23.49 -24.08
N GLN A 97 13.40 22.35 -23.98
CA GLN A 97 12.87 21.83 -22.72
C GLN A 97 13.44 20.46 -22.30
N SER A 98 14.18 19.75 -23.16
CA SER A 98 14.51 18.35 -22.88
C SER A 98 15.98 17.97 -23.02
N ILE A 99 16.38 16.98 -22.21
CA ILE A 99 17.63 16.24 -22.38
C ILE A 99 17.39 15.06 -23.34
N GLY A 100 18.08 15.05 -24.48
CA GLY A 100 18.06 13.93 -25.43
C GLY A 100 18.99 12.78 -25.07
N ILE A 101 18.44 11.56 -24.99
CA ILE A 101 19.16 10.29 -24.80
C ILE A 101 18.93 9.40 -26.04
N GLU A 102 20.02 9.02 -26.71
CA GLU A 102 20.02 8.15 -27.90
C GLU A 102 20.50 6.74 -27.53
N ILE A 103 19.65 5.74 -27.70
CA ILE A 103 19.97 4.33 -27.43
C ILE A 103 20.49 3.69 -28.73
N CYS A 104 21.69 3.11 -28.66
CA CYS A 104 22.29 2.38 -29.77
C CYS A 104 21.48 1.12 -30.14
N GLU A 105 21.54 0.77 -31.43
CA GLU A 105 20.87 -0.41 -32.02
C GLU A 105 21.79 -1.18 -32.99
N ASN A 106 23.09 -0.97 -32.86
CA ASN A 106 24.08 -1.53 -33.78
C ASN A 106 24.12 -3.05 -33.71
N LYS A 107 24.37 -3.71 -34.85
CA LYS A 107 24.53 -5.16 -34.92
C LYS A 107 25.56 -5.66 -33.89
N GLY A 108 25.14 -6.62 -33.06
CA GLY A 108 25.95 -7.22 -32.01
C GLY A 108 25.81 -6.58 -30.62
N ILE A 109 24.96 -5.57 -30.47
CA ILE A 109 24.62 -4.98 -29.16
C ILE A 109 23.67 -5.91 -28.37
N ASP A 110 23.84 -5.95 -27.04
CA ASP A 110 22.79 -6.43 -26.14
C ASP A 110 21.77 -5.30 -25.94
N GLN A 111 20.69 -5.36 -26.72
CA GLN A 111 19.68 -4.30 -26.74
C GLN A 111 19.00 -4.12 -25.39
N GLU A 112 18.78 -5.21 -24.64
CA GLU A 112 18.08 -5.10 -23.37
C GLU A 112 18.96 -4.43 -22.32
N LYS A 113 20.25 -4.75 -22.31
CA LYS A 113 21.24 -4.08 -21.45
C LYS A 113 21.43 -2.61 -21.82
N ALA A 114 21.35 -2.27 -23.11
CA ALA A 114 21.38 -0.87 -23.55
C ALA A 114 20.13 -0.10 -23.09
N ASN A 115 18.94 -0.71 -23.20
CA ASN A 115 17.69 -0.14 -22.69
C ASN A 115 17.71 0.03 -21.17
N ASP A 116 18.22 -0.98 -20.45
CA ASP A 116 18.36 -0.98 -18.99
C ASP A 116 19.28 0.14 -18.51
N ARG A 117 20.46 0.30 -19.13
CA ARG A 117 21.38 1.41 -18.83
C ARG A 117 20.78 2.77 -19.17
N ALA A 118 20.02 2.88 -20.26
CA ALA A 118 19.34 4.12 -20.61
C ALA A 118 18.23 4.46 -19.60
N ALA A 119 17.53 3.44 -19.08
CA ALA A 119 16.54 3.61 -18.03
C ALA A 119 17.18 4.10 -16.72
N LEU A 120 18.30 3.50 -16.32
CA LEU A 120 19.08 3.93 -15.15
C LEU A 120 19.58 5.38 -15.28
N LEU A 121 20.07 5.76 -16.46
CA LEU A 121 20.49 7.14 -16.75
C LEU A 121 19.31 8.13 -16.64
N ALA A 122 18.16 7.78 -17.21
CA ALA A 122 16.96 8.62 -17.09
C ALA A 122 16.52 8.76 -15.62
N ALA A 123 16.54 7.68 -14.84
CA ALA A 123 16.22 7.71 -13.41
C ALA A 123 17.16 8.62 -12.60
N LEU A 124 18.48 8.53 -12.85
CA LEU A 124 19.46 9.42 -12.22
C LEU A 124 19.23 10.88 -12.57
N LEU A 125 18.86 11.19 -13.82
CA LEU A 125 18.51 12.55 -14.25
C LEU A 125 17.20 13.04 -13.63
N LEU A 126 16.17 12.19 -13.53
CA LEU A 126 14.92 12.54 -12.84
C LEU A 126 15.20 12.92 -11.38
N ARG A 127 15.96 12.08 -10.67
CA ARG A 127 16.37 12.32 -9.28
C ARG A 127 17.22 13.59 -9.16
N ALA A 128 18.16 13.78 -10.07
CA ALA A 128 19.04 14.95 -10.10
C ALA A 128 18.27 16.27 -10.31
N TYR A 129 17.22 16.27 -11.12
CA TYR A 129 16.44 17.49 -11.42
C TYR A 129 15.14 17.63 -10.62
N GLY A 130 14.81 16.66 -9.76
CA GLY A 130 13.54 16.61 -9.02
C GLY A 130 12.34 16.50 -9.96
N LEU A 131 12.45 15.71 -11.03
CA LEU A 131 11.41 15.50 -12.04
C LEU A 131 10.70 14.15 -11.81
N SER A 132 9.42 14.05 -12.19
CA SER A 132 8.68 12.77 -12.14
C SER A 132 8.82 11.96 -13.44
N ILE A 133 8.43 10.69 -13.39
CA ILE A 133 8.45 9.79 -14.56
C ILE A 133 7.57 10.26 -15.73
N ASP A 134 6.60 11.16 -15.49
CA ASP A 134 5.68 11.67 -16.51
C ASP A 134 6.37 12.52 -17.58
N VAL A 135 7.54 13.07 -17.26
CA VAL A 135 8.29 13.91 -18.19
C VAL A 135 9.34 13.13 -19.00
N VAL A 136 9.38 11.80 -18.85
CA VAL A 136 10.13 10.92 -19.74
C VAL A 136 9.25 10.59 -20.94
N VAL A 137 9.59 11.16 -22.10
CA VAL A 137 8.77 11.09 -23.32
C VAL A 137 9.56 10.51 -24.50
N PRO A 138 8.90 9.82 -25.44
CA PRO A 138 9.55 9.40 -26.67
C PRO A 138 9.72 10.62 -27.59
N HIS A 139 10.67 10.59 -28.53
CA HIS A 139 10.75 11.61 -29.57
C HIS A 139 9.42 11.79 -30.34
N HIS A 140 8.66 10.72 -30.51
CA HIS A 140 7.30 10.74 -31.06
C HIS A 140 6.39 11.80 -30.42
N HIS A 141 6.55 12.09 -29.12
CA HIS A 141 5.79 13.13 -28.41
C HIS A 141 5.95 14.52 -29.04
N TRP A 142 7.14 14.83 -29.56
CA TRP A 142 7.45 16.16 -30.08
C TRP A 142 7.09 16.34 -31.55
N SER A 143 7.41 15.35 -32.38
CA SER A 143 7.37 15.48 -33.84
C SER A 143 6.43 14.48 -34.52
N GLY A 144 5.83 13.55 -33.78
CA GLY A 144 5.07 12.42 -34.35
C GLY A 144 5.92 11.38 -35.08
N LYS A 145 7.25 11.54 -35.12
CA LYS A 145 8.15 10.55 -35.71
C LYS A 145 8.12 9.26 -34.89
N ASN A 146 8.01 8.10 -35.53
CA ASN A 146 8.13 6.80 -34.85
C ASN A 146 9.57 6.60 -34.34
N CYS A 147 9.90 7.19 -33.19
CA CYS A 147 11.17 7.13 -32.50
C CYS A 147 10.91 7.32 -31.00
N PRO A 148 11.44 6.48 -30.10
CA PRO A 148 12.32 5.33 -30.32
C PRO A 148 11.56 4.12 -30.89
N HIS A 149 11.85 3.74 -32.13
CA HIS A 149 11.04 2.76 -32.86
C HIS A 149 11.13 1.35 -32.28
N LEU A 150 12.27 0.96 -31.68
CA LEU A 150 12.43 -0.35 -31.06
C LEU A 150 11.56 -0.52 -29.80
N LEU A 151 11.32 0.58 -29.07
CA LEU A 151 10.44 0.57 -27.90
C LEU A 151 8.97 0.74 -28.30
N LEU A 152 8.68 1.39 -29.43
CA LEU A 152 7.32 1.65 -29.91
C LEU A 152 6.73 0.51 -30.77
N ALA A 153 7.55 -0.37 -31.37
CA ALA A 153 7.12 -1.37 -32.36
C ALA A 153 6.24 -2.53 -31.83
N GLN A 154 6.15 -2.78 -30.51
CA GLN A 154 5.40 -3.90 -29.91
C GLN A 154 4.00 -3.51 -29.39
N GLY A 155 3.22 -2.76 -30.17
CA GLY A 155 1.85 -2.39 -29.79
C GLY A 155 1.75 -1.51 -28.53
N GLY A 156 2.78 -0.71 -28.23
CA GLY A 156 2.83 0.21 -27.09
C GLY A 156 3.43 -0.34 -25.79
N SER A 157 3.55 -1.68 -25.64
CA SER A 157 4.00 -2.29 -24.38
C SER A 157 5.50 -2.09 -24.06
N GLY A 158 6.36 -1.97 -25.09
CA GLY A 158 7.81 -1.79 -24.91
C GLY A 158 8.18 -0.43 -24.31
N TRP A 159 7.45 0.63 -24.70
CA TRP A 159 7.60 1.97 -24.12
C TRP A 159 7.19 1.99 -22.65
N GLU A 160 6.08 1.34 -22.32
CA GLU A 160 5.60 1.28 -20.94
C GLU A 160 6.56 0.47 -20.05
N LYS A 161 7.08 -0.66 -20.52
CA LYS A 161 8.13 -1.42 -19.81
C LYS A 161 9.39 -0.59 -19.56
N PHE A 162 9.80 0.23 -20.54
CA PHE A 162 10.93 1.14 -20.35
C PHE A 162 10.63 2.17 -19.25
N ARG A 163 9.44 2.80 -19.27
CA ARG A 163 9.03 3.75 -18.22
C ARG A 163 8.96 3.10 -16.85
N GLN A 164 8.39 1.91 -16.74
CA GLN A 164 8.35 1.13 -15.49
C GLN A 164 9.75 0.84 -14.96
N ARG A 165 10.72 0.55 -15.85
CA ARG A 165 12.11 0.33 -15.45
C ARG A 165 12.79 1.61 -14.98
N VAL A 166 12.54 2.74 -15.64
CA VAL A 166 13.02 4.06 -15.18
C VAL A 166 12.45 4.36 -13.79
N ASP A 167 11.16 4.12 -13.60
CA ASP A 167 10.46 4.36 -12.34
C ASP A 167 11.00 3.45 -11.21
N HIS A 168 11.21 2.16 -11.52
CA HIS A 168 11.84 1.21 -10.62
C HIS A 168 13.23 1.66 -10.16
N TYR A 169 14.10 2.08 -11.10
CA TYR A 169 15.40 2.63 -10.72
C TYR A 169 15.26 3.92 -9.94
N HIS A 170 14.34 4.81 -10.32
CA HIS A 170 14.14 6.08 -9.65
C HIS A 170 13.71 5.91 -8.19
N GLY A 171 12.85 4.91 -7.91
CA GLY A 171 12.43 4.54 -6.56
C GLY A 171 13.50 3.87 -5.69
N GLN A 172 14.51 3.23 -6.30
CA GLN A 172 15.61 2.55 -5.60
C GLN A 172 16.86 3.41 -5.35
N LEU A 173 16.87 4.67 -5.80
CA LEU A 173 18.01 5.58 -5.69
C LEU A 173 18.06 6.26 -4.30
N ASP A 174 18.99 5.82 -3.47
CA ASP A 174 19.18 6.33 -2.10
C ASP A 174 20.34 7.34 -1.99
N GLY A 175 20.29 8.20 -0.97
CA GLY A 175 21.33 9.16 -0.63
C GLY A 175 21.21 10.53 -1.32
N PRO A 176 22.00 11.53 -0.87
CA PRO A 176 21.97 12.87 -1.47
C PRO A 176 22.48 12.82 -2.91
N VAL A 177 21.88 13.63 -3.80
CA VAL A 177 22.44 13.89 -5.14
C VAL A 177 23.81 14.51 -4.93
N GLY A 178 24.88 13.72 -5.08
CA GLY A 178 26.23 14.17 -4.83
C GLY A 178 26.53 15.39 -5.67
N ALA A 179 26.86 16.52 -5.02
CA ALA A 179 27.01 17.84 -5.64
C ALA A 179 28.08 17.93 -6.75
N SER A 180 28.80 16.84 -7.03
CA SER A 180 29.90 16.75 -7.99
C SER A 180 29.78 15.60 -9.02
N LEU A 181 28.64 14.89 -9.09
CA LEU A 181 28.49 13.78 -10.07
C LEU A 181 27.91 14.27 -11.40
N PHE A 182 27.05 15.29 -11.35
CA PHE A 182 26.67 16.09 -12.49
C PHE A 182 26.98 17.55 -12.16
N ASP A 183 28.20 18.02 -12.46
CA ASP A 183 28.71 19.35 -12.06
C ASP A 183 27.79 20.53 -12.43
N ASP A 184 26.91 20.35 -13.43
CA ASP A 184 26.00 21.39 -13.95
C ASP A 184 24.58 21.35 -13.31
N VAL A 185 24.25 20.35 -12.49
CA VAL A 185 22.92 20.15 -11.88
C VAL A 185 22.64 21.06 -10.67
N PRO A 186 23.56 21.25 -9.70
CA PRO A 186 23.29 22.04 -8.49
C PRO A 186 22.83 23.47 -8.78
N GLN A 187 23.37 24.08 -9.85
CA GLN A 187 23.02 25.43 -10.29
C GLN A 187 21.57 25.53 -10.80
N ALA A 188 21.03 24.46 -11.40
CA ALA A 188 19.65 24.41 -11.90
C ALA A 188 18.63 24.20 -10.77
N ILE A 189 18.98 23.42 -9.73
CA ILE A 189 18.13 23.22 -8.55
C ILE A 189 18.03 24.50 -7.72
N GLU A 190 19.15 25.20 -7.50
CA GLU A 190 19.18 26.47 -6.78
C GLU A 190 18.39 27.56 -7.52
N ALA A 191 18.49 27.62 -8.85
CA ALA A 191 17.68 28.52 -9.67
C ALA A 191 16.17 28.25 -9.51
N ARG A 192 15.73 26.99 -9.58
CA ARG A 192 14.31 26.62 -9.40
C ARG A 192 13.78 26.92 -8.00
N ARG A 193 14.55 26.66 -6.95
CA ARG A 193 14.16 26.97 -5.55
C ARG A 193 14.09 28.48 -5.31
N ALA A 194 15.00 29.24 -5.92
CA ALA A 194 14.95 30.71 -5.90
C ALA A 194 13.73 31.25 -6.66
N GLU A 195 13.36 30.65 -7.79
CA GLU A 195 12.17 31.00 -8.58
C GLU A 195 10.84 30.65 -7.88
N ALA A 196 10.79 29.57 -7.10
CA ALA A 196 9.66 29.17 -6.26
C ALA A 196 9.58 29.93 -4.90
N GLY A 197 10.50 30.88 -4.66
CA GLY A 197 10.53 31.69 -3.45
C GLY A 197 10.82 30.91 -2.16
N GLY A 198 11.56 29.79 -2.24
CA GLY A 198 12.04 29.02 -1.09
C GLY A 198 11.01 28.08 -0.42
N ARG A 199 9.90 27.72 -1.09
CA ARG A 199 8.85 26.83 -0.56
C ARG A 199 8.91 25.42 -1.15
N THR A 200 8.41 24.43 -0.41
CA THR A 200 8.26 23.03 -0.86
C THR A 200 6.90 22.85 -1.54
N LEU A 201 6.89 22.30 -2.78
CA LEU A 201 5.71 22.12 -3.64
C LEU A 201 5.63 20.66 -4.13
N ASP A 202 5.04 19.78 -3.31
CA ASP A 202 5.13 18.32 -3.43
C ASP A 202 3.77 17.60 -3.43
N ALA A 203 2.67 18.28 -3.77
CA ALA A 203 1.41 17.57 -4.01
C ALA A 203 1.54 16.66 -5.24
N ARG A 204 1.18 15.38 -5.11
CA ARG A 204 1.14 14.43 -6.24
C ARG A 204 -0.27 14.37 -6.87
N PRO A 205 -0.38 14.21 -8.19
CA PRO A 205 -1.63 13.83 -8.85
C PRO A 205 -2.14 12.47 -8.35
N ASP A 206 -3.46 12.31 -8.20
CA ASP A 206 -4.06 11.03 -7.82
C ASP A 206 -3.88 9.98 -8.93
N THR A 207 -3.50 8.75 -8.57
CA THR A 207 -3.49 7.59 -9.48
C THR A 207 -4.90 7.26 -9.99
N ILE A 208 -5.07 6.51 -11.07
CA ILE A 208 -6.41 6.10 -11.52
C ILE A 208 -6.92 4.98 -10.60
N ASP A 209 -8.02 5.22 -9.86
CA ASP A 209 -8.75 4.22 -9.07
C ASP A 209 -10.19 4.14 -9.57
N PHE A 210 -10.59 2.96 -10.07
CA PHE A 210 -11.92 2.73 -10.64
C PHE A 210 -13.06 2.76 -9.59
N ARG A 211 -12.74 2.84 -8.29
CA ARG A 211 -13.71 2.96 -7.20
C ARG A 211 -14.06 4.41 -6.86
N ASP A 212 -13.31 5.39 -7.38
CA ASP A 212 -13.64 6.80 -7.20
C ASP A 212 -15.05 7.07 -7.75
N LYS A 213 -15.96 7.50 -6.88
CA LYS A 213 -17.29 7.93 -7.32
C LYS A 213 -17.18 9.31 -7.93
N PHE A 214 -17.50 9.41 -9.21
CA PHE A 214 -17.57 10.70 -9.89
C PHE A 214 -18.82 11.46 -9.47
N TYR A 215 -18.66 12.78 -9.34
CA TYR A 215 -19.77 13.70 -9.13
C TYR A 215 -20.58 13.80 -10.42
N GLU A 216 -21.90 13.66 -10.30
CA GLU A 216 -22.86 13.90 -11.36
C GLU A 216 -23.67 15.15 -11.03
N ALA A 217 -23.69 16.13 -11.94
CA ALA A 217 -24.36 17.41 -11.71
C ALA A 217 -25.89 17.25 -11.60
N THR A 218 -26.51 17.88 -10.60
CA THR A 218 -27.95 17.67 -10.29
C THR A 218 -28.92 18.59 -11.05
N LEU A 219 -28.51 19.09 -12.22
CA LEU A 219 -29.26 20.06 -13.06
C LEU A 219 -29.63 21.39 -12.35
N ILE A 220 -28.90 21.76 -11.30
CA ILE A 220 -29.07 23.07 -10.66
C ILE A 220 -28.79 24.23 -11.62
N GLU A 221 -29.41 25.38 -11.37
CA GLU A 221 -29.07 26.60 -12.06
C GLU A 221 -27.67 27.08 -11.62
N VAL A 222 -26.73 27.09 -12.57
CA VAL A 222 -25.36 27.55 -12.37
C VAL A 222 -25.28 29.05 -12.69
N PRO A 223 -24.99 29.93 -11.70
CA PRO A 223 -24.90 31.36 -11.95
C PRO A 223 -23.70 31.69 -12.84
N MET A 224 -23.77 32.81 -13.59
CA MET A 224 -22.68 33.24 -14.48
C MET A 224 -21.37 33.61 -13.76
N TYR A 225 -21.45 33.89 -12.47
CA TYR A 225 -20.31 34.17 -11.60
C TYR A 225 -20.68 33.83 -10.15
N ARG A 226 -19.66 33.55 -9.35
CA ARG A 226 -19.75 33.41 -7.89
C ARG A 226 -18.74 34.38 -7.30
N ASP A 227 -19.24 35.41 -6.62
CA ASP A 227 -18.43 36.52 -6.12
C ASP A 227 -17.50 36.08 -4.97
N LEU A 228 -16.22 36.44 -5.08
CA LEU A 228 -15.22 36.21 -4.04
C LEU A 228 -15.57 36.93 -2.73
N ASP A 229 -16.18 38.12 -2.81
CA ASP A 229 -16.52 38.88 -1.62
C ASP A 229 -17.66 38.23 -0.81
N GLU A 230 -18.56 37.49 -1.45
CA GLU A 230 -19.56 36.67 -0.74
C GLU A 230 -18.88 35.51 0.03
N TYR A 231 -17.89 34.87 -0.58
CA TYR A 231 -17.08 33.85 0.12
C TYR A 231 -16.34 34.45 1.33
N ARG A 232 -15.75 35.65 1.18
CA ARG A 232 -15.02 36.33 2.26
C ARG A 232 -15.90 36.63 3.48
N LYS A 233 -17.19 36.91 3.30
CA LYS A 233 -18.15 37.13 4.40
C LYS A 233 -18.34 35.91 5.30
N VAL A 234 -18.08 34.70 4.80
CA VAL A 234 -18.17 33.46 5.59
C VAL A 234 -17.12 33.44 6.72
N GLY A 235 -15.99 34.12 6.52
CA GLY A 235 -14.93 34.24 7.53
C GLY A 235 -13.99 33.03 7.58
N VAL A 236 -13.83 32.29 6.49
CA VAL A 236 -12.88 31.17 6.40
C VAL A 236 -11.44 31.67 6.64
N PRO A 237 -10.65 31.04 7.54
CA PRO A 237 -9.31 31.50 7.84
C PRO A 237 -8.35 31.29 6.67
N ILE A 238 -7.48 32.27 6.42
CA ILE A 238 -6.34 32.13 5.51
C ILE A 238 -5.19 31.47 6.27
N LEU A 239 -4.83 30.26 5.85
CA LEU A 239 -3.80 29.45 6.49
C LEU A 239 -2.41 29.73 5.87
N ASP A 240 -1.35 29.33 6.58
CA ASP A 240 0.04 29.46 6.14
C ASP A 240 0.79 28.16 6.46
N GLN A 241 1.13 27.39 5.43
CA GLN A 241 1.87 26.12 5.56
C GLN A 241 3.36 26.32 5.83
N GLY A 242 3.87 27.55 5.71
CA GLY A 242 5.29 27.85 5.84
C GLY A 242 6.14 27.18 4.75
N GLN A 243 7.18 26.45 5.16
CA GLN A 243 8.13 25.77 4.26
C GLN A 243 7.86 24.26 4.13
N GLU A 244 6.90 23.72 4.89
CA GLU A 244 6.56 22.29 4.86
C GLU A 244 5.70 21.94 3.64
N GLY A 245 5.86 20.72 3.11
CA GLY A 245 5.06 20.13 2.02
C GLY A 245 3.61 19.80 2.38
N ALA A 246 3.02 20.49 3.36
CA ALA A 246 1.74 20.14 3.96
C ALA A 246 0.51 20.65 3.17
N CYS A 247 0.69 21.03 1.91
CA CYS A 247 -0.33 21.72 1.12
C CYS A 247 -1.66 20.96 1.02
N THR A 248 -1.66 19.63 0.95
CA THR A 248 -2.88 18.80 0.88
C THR A 248 -3.74 18.96 2.13
N GLY A 249 -3.14 18.87 3.33
CA GLY A 249 -3.86 19.06 4.58
C GLY A 249 -4.38 20.49 4.76
N PHE A 250 -3.60 21.49 4.34
CA PHE A 250 -3.97 22.90 4.43
C PHE A 250 -5.06 23.30 3.42
N GLY A 251 -4.99 22.79 2.19
CA GLY A 251 -6.02 22.97 1.18
C GLY A 251 -7.34 22.32 1.60
N LEU A 252 -7.28 21.09 2.14
CA LEU A 252 -8.47 20.41 2.63
C LEU A 252 -9.06 21.08 3.87
N ALA A 253 -8.23 21.55 4.81
CA ALA A 253 -8.70 22.29 6.00
C ALA A 253 -9.54 23.51 5.61
N THR A 254 -9.16 24.23 4.54
CA THR A 254 -9.93 25.36 4.02
C THR A 254 -11.35 24.93 3.61
N LEU A 255 -11.47 23.81 2.88
CA LEU A 255 -12.77 23.25 2.52
C LEU A 255 -13.57 22.86 3.77
N VAL A 256 -12.93 22.22 4.75
CA VAL A 256 -13.60 21.81 6.00
C VAL A 256 -14.12 23.02 6.77
N HIS A 257 -13.30 24.07 6.95
CA HIS A 257 -13.72 25.31 7.62
C HIS A 257 -14.90 25.94 6.90
N TYR A 258 -14.89 26.02 5.56
CA TYR A 258 -16.03 26.54 4.82
C TYR A 258 -17.31 25.76 5.11
N LEU A 259 -17.27 24.43 5.07
CA LEU A 259 -18.45 23.60 5.29
C LEU A 259 -18.96 23.70 6.74
N LEU A 260 -18.06 23.79 7.73
CA LEU A 260 -18.45 23.95 9.14
C LEU A 260 -19.08 25.33 9.40
N LEU A 261 -18.51 26.37 8.80
CA LEU A 261 -18.97 27.75 8.97
C LEU A 261 -20.26 28.06 8.20
N THR A 262 -20.57 27.32 7.14
CA THR A 262 -21.79 27.47 6.33
C THR A 262 -22.89 26.47 6.67
N ARG A 263 -22.66 25.61 7.66
CA ARG A 263 -23.67 24.68 8.16
C ARG A 263 -24.88 25.46 8.71
N MET A 264 -26.08 25.19 8.18
CA MET A 264 -27.29 25.94 8.55
C MET A 264 -27.65 25.82 10.04
N HIS A 265 -27.37 24.67 10.65
CA HIS A 265 -27.60 24.38 12.05
C HIS A 265 -26.33 23.80 12.66
N ASP A 266 -26.04 24.14 13.92
CA ASP A 266 -24.84 23.70 14.65
C ASP A 266 -23.53 24.08 13.95
N ARG A 267 -23.41 25.36 13.60
CA ARG A 267 -22.17 25.96 13.09
C ARG A 267 -21.04 25.68 14.08
N ASP A 268 -19.93 25.13 13.57
CA ASP A 268 -18.72 24.91 14.34
C ASP A 268 -17.64 25.89 13.89
N GLU A 269 -17.20 26.75 14.82
CA GLU A 269 -16.20 27.78 14.58
C GLU A 269 -14.80 27.34 15.05
N ILE A 270 -14.66 26.12 15.59
CA ILE A 270 -13.37 25.59 16.05
C ILE A 270 -12.44 25.44 14.84
N PRO A 271 -11.25 26.07 14.87
CA PRO A 271 -10.26 25.86 13.82
C PRO A 271 -9.83 24.39 13.80
N VAL A 272 -10.12 23.67 12.71
CA VAL A 272 -9.66 22.30 12.50
C VAL A 272 -8.15 22.23 12.23
N SER A 273 -7.54 21.08 12.53
CA SER A 273 -6.11 20.84 12.31
C SER A 273 -5.80 20.50 10.83
N PRO A 274 -5.06 21.36 10.10
CA PRO A 274 -4.53 20.99 8.80
C PRO A 274 -3.40 19.95 8.90
N TRP A 275 -2.74 19.86 10.06
CA TRP A 275 -1.68 18.90 10.34
C TRP A 275 -2.20 17.48 10.47
N MET A 276 -3.32 17.27 11.16
CA MET A 276 -3.99 15.98 11.19
C MET A 276 -4.38 15.54 9.78
N LEU A 277 -4.97 16.46 8.99
CA LEU A 277 -5.36 16.15 7.62
C LEU A 277 -4.17 15.77 6.74
N TYR A 278 -3.03 16.45 6.90
CA TYR A 278 -1.78 16.11 6.21
C TYR A 278 -1.18 14.77 6.68
N ASP A 279 -1.12 14.52 7.98
CA ASP A 279 -0.62 13.24 8.53
C ASP A 279 -1.49 12.06 8.10
N MET A 280 -2.81 12.24 8.07
CA MET A 280 -3.73 11.24 7.52
C MET A 280 -3.59 11.13 6.01
N ALA A 281 -3.34 12.23 5.29
CA ALA A 281 -3.10 12.17 3.85
C ALA A 281 -1.91 11.29 3.52
N ARG A 282 -0.80 11.42 4.26
CA ARG A 282 0.39 10.55 4.13
C ARG A 282 0.08 9.08 4.46
N ARG A 283 -0.69 8.83 5.54
CA ARG A 283 -1.07 7.48 5.98
C ARG A 283 -1.89 6.69 4.95
N TYR A 284 -2.81 7.39 4.27
CA TYR A 284 -3.70 6.81 3.27
C TYR A 284 -3.25 7.01 1.84
N ASP A 285 -2.07 7.61 1.65
CA ASP A 285 -1.49 7.66 0.33
C ASP A 285 -1.12 6.25 -0.10
N GLU A 286 -1.39 5.92 -1.36
CA GLU A 286 -1.29 4.55 -1.88
C GLU A 286 0.16 4.13 -2.20
N TRP A 287 1.13 4.71 -1.49
CA TRP A 287 2.57 4.50 -1.69
C TRP A 287 3.28 4.04 -0.39
N PRO A 288 2.95 2.88 0.20
CA PRO A 288 3.71 2.34 1.32
C PRO A 288 5.15 1.98 0.88
N GLY A 289 6.17 2.56 1.51
CA GLY A 289 7.58 2.17 1.33
C GLY A 289 8.51 3.19 0.65
N GLU A 290 8.01 4.37 0.25
CA GLU A 290 8.86 5.48 -0.21
C GLU A 290 9.22 6.38 0.98
N ASP A 291 10.52 6.60 1.24
CA ASP A 291 10.99 7.66 2.15
C ASP A 291 10.69 9.04 1.50
N TYR A 292 9.44 9.50 1.62
CA TYR A 292 8.88 10.62 0.87
C TYR A 292 8.08 11.60 1.73
N SER A 293 8.18 12.90 1.40
CA SER A 293 7.60 14.01 2.16
C SER A 293 6.28 14.57 1.63
N GLY A 294 5.80 14.15 0.45
CA GLY A 294 4.56 14.68 -0.14
C GLY A 294 3.31 13.86 0.23
N SER A 295 2.14 14.28 -0.24
CA SER A 295 0.90 13.49 -0.14
C SER A 295 -0.10 13.79 -1.28
N SER A 296 -1.09 12.93 -1.48
CA SER A 296 -2.14 13.08 -2.51
C SER A 296 -3.46 13.69 -2.00
N ALA A 297 -4.27 14.21 -2.93
CA ALA A 297 -5.60 14.74 -2.60
C ALA A 297 -6.56 13.62 -2.18
N ARG A 298 -6.53 12.48 -2.87
CA ARG A 298 -7.28 11.28 -2.48
C ARG A 298 -6.88 10.81 -1.09
N GLY A 299 -5.59 10.75 -0.77
CA GLY A 299 -5.10 10.38 0.56
C GLY A 299 -5.72 11.26 1.65
N ALA A 300 -5.73 12.58 1.43
CA ALA A 300 -6.35 13.53 2.35
C ALA A 300 -7.88 13.30 2.51
N MET A 301 -8.59 13.08 1.41
CA MET A 301 -10.03 12.78 1.42
C MET A 301 -10.34 11.46 2.14
N LYS A 302 -9.56 10.39 1.89
CA LYS A 302 -9.67 9.10 2.57
C LYS A 302 -9.39 9.22 4.07
N GLY A 303 -8.36 9.98 4.43
CA GLY A 303 -8.04 10.29 5.83
C GLY A 303 -9.18 10.97 6.56
N TRP A 304 -9.77 12.01 5.95
CA TRP A 304 -10.93 12.69 6.53
C TRP A 304 -12.18 11.79 6.59
N HIS A 305 -12.41 10.97 5.57
CA HIS A 305 -13.49 9.97 5.56
C HIS A 305 -13.40 8.99 6.72
N LYS A 306 -12.21 8.43 6.93
CA LYS A 306 -11.99 7.35 7.91
C LYS A 306 -11.85 7.83 9.35
N HIS A 307 -11.47 9.09 9.57
CA HIS A 307 -11.16 9.57 10.93
C HIS A 307 -11.91 10.82 11.37
N GLY A 308 -12.54 11.57 10.45
CA GLY A 308 -12.94 12.95 10.73
C GLY A 308 -11.72 13.86 10.90
N VAL A 309 -11.89 15.01 11.55
CA VAL A 309 -10.79 15.95 11.81
C VAL A 309 -10.94 16.66 13.15
N CYS A 310 -9.88 16.65 13.95
CA CYS A 310 -9.88 17.29 15.26
C CYS A 310 -9.52 18.78 15.19
N GLY A 311 -9.76 19.51 16.27
CA GLY A 311 -9.34 20.90 16.44
C GLY A 311 -7.82 21.07 16.39
N LEU A 312 -7.37 22.22 15.87
CA LEU A 312 -5.96 22.60 15.73
C LEU A 312 -5.20 22.54 17.07
N GLU A 313 -5.85 22.87 18.18
CA GLU A 313 -5.23 22.81 19.51
C GLU A 313 -4.89 21.39 19.95
N LEU A 314 -5.62 20.39 19.46
CA LEU A 314 -5.36 18.97 19.78
C LEU A 314 -4.25 18.37 18.89
N TRP A 315 -3.99 18.98 17.72
CA TRP A 315 -2.99 18.50 16.77
C TRP A 315 -2.35 19.68 16.01
N SER A 316 -1.27 20.22 16.54
CA SER A 316 -0.67 21.46 16.05
C SER A 316 0.58 21.30 15.18
N THR A 317 1.09 20.09 14.98
CA THR A 317 2.32 19.79 14.21
C THR A 317 2.23 18.42 13.50
N SER A 318 3.08 18.19 12.49
CA SER A 318 3.14 17.01 11.59
C SER A 318 3.75 15.72 12.19
N VAL A 319 3.64 15.53 13.50
CA VAL A 319 4.20 14.37 14.25
C VAL A 319 3.21 13.78 15.26
N GLY A 320 1.91 14.06 15.08
CA GLY A 320 0.88 13.59 16.02
C GLY A 320 0.52 12.11 15.84
N ASN A 321 0.03 11.50 16.91
CA ASN A 321 -0.69 10.22 16.86
C ASN A 321 -2.16 10.46 17.21
N LEU A 322 -3.05 9.70 16.55
CA LEU A 322 -4.49 9.75 16.79
C LEU A 322 -4.85 8.95 18.04
N ASP A 323 -4.67 9.57 19.20
CA ASP A 323 -5.10 9.05 20.49
C ASP A 323 -6.62 9.21 20.71
N ASP A 324 -7.14 8.58 21.76
CA ASP A 324 -8.57 8.57 22.08
C ASP A 324 -9.22 9.97 22.17
N PRO A 325 -8.61 10.98 22.84
CA PRO A 325 -9.15 12.33 22.85
C PRO A 325 -9.26 12.96 21.46
N LYS A 326 -8.20 12.85 20.63
CA LYS A 326 -8.20 13.39 19.26
C LYS A 326 -9.20 12.65 18.38
N ALA A 327 -9.27 11.32 18.46
CA ALA A 327 -10.24 10.51 17.73
C ALA A 327 -11.69 10.86 18.15
N LYS A 328 -11.92 11.11 19.43
CA LYS A 328 -13.23 11.53 19.94
C LYS A 328 -13.64 12.90 19.42
N ASP A 329 -12.75 13.89 19.43
CA ASP A 329 -13.04 15.22 18.88
C ASP A 329 -13.21 15.19 17.36
N ALA A 330 -12.38 14.41 16.65
CA ALA A 330 -12.46 14.26 15.20
C ALA A 330 -13.81 13.69 14.72
N ARG A 331 -14.43 12.81 15.51
CA ARG A 331 -15.80 12.29 15.26
C ARG A 331 -16.89 13.36 15.26
N GLY A 332 -16.62 14.53 15.84
CA GLY A 332 -17.53 15.68 15.78
C GLY A 332 -17.61 16.31 14.38
N ARG A 333 -16.61 16.08 13.52
CA ARG A 333 -16.47 16.71 12.20
C ARG A 333 -16.25 15.68 11.08
N PRO A 334 -17.17 14.71 10.90
CA PRO A 334 -17.00 13.65 9.92
C PRO A 334 -17.24 14.15 8.50
N LEU A 335 -16.52 13.57 7.54
CA LEU A 335 -16.87 13.66 6.13
C LEU A 335 -18.13 12.82 5.85
N GLY A 336 -19.08 13.42 5.15
CA GLY A 336 -20.26 12.76 4.64
C GLY A 336 -20.01 12.26 3.21
N ALA A 337 -20.83 12.71 2.27
CA ALA A 337 -20.63 12.38 0.87
C ALA A 337 -19.44 13.15 0.29
N TYR A 338 -18.61 12.47 -0.49
CA TYR A 338 -17.53 13.06 -1.26
C TYR A 338 -17.41 12.37 -2.62
N TYR A 339 -17.03 13.15 -3.63
CA TYR A 339 -16.98 12.70 -5.01
C TYR A 339 -15.82 13.37 -5.74
N ARG A 340 -15.23 12.64 -6.70
CA ARG A 340 -14.25 13.20 -7.61
C ARG A 340 -14.99 14.00 -8.69
N VAL A 341 -14.55 15.21 -8.97
CA VAL A 341 -15.06 16.03 -10.07
C VAL A 341 -14.05 15.91 -11.21
N ASN A 342 -14.52 15.72 -12.44
CA ASN A 342 -13.63 15.73 -13.59
C ASN A 342 -13.02 17.14 -13.75
N HIS A 343 -11.72 17.27 -13.50
CA HIS A 343 -11.00 18.54 -13.53
C HIS A 343 -10.97 19.21 -14.91
N LEU A 344 -11.23 18.46 -15.98
CA LEU A 344 -11.33 18.98 -17.35
C LEU A 344 -12.76 19.39 -17.75
N ASP A 345 -13.75 19.03 -16.93
CA ASP A 345 -15.16 19.34 -17.17
C ASP A 345 -15.55 20.61 -16.39
N LEU A 346 -15.26 21.77 -16.98
CA LEU A 346 -15.56 23.07 -16.37
C LEU A 346 -17.04 23.22 -15.99
N PRO A 347 -18.03 22.88 -16.84
CA PRO A 347 -19.44 22.88 -16.44
C PRO A 347 -19.72 22.05 -15.20
N CYS A 348 -19.15 20.85 -15.11
CA CYS A 348 -19.31 19.98 -13.94
C CYS A 348 -18.68 20.59 -12.68
N MET A 349 -17.50 21.22 -12.80
CA MET A 349 -16.88 21.97 -11.71
C MET A 349 -17.73 23.17 -11.25
N HIS A 350 -18.32 23.92 -12.19
CA HIS A 350 -19.21 25.04 -11.88
C HIS A 350 -20.48 24.57 -11.17
N ALA A 351 -21.05 23.44 -11.57
CA ALA A 351 -22.17 22.82 -10.87
C ALA A 351 -21.76 22.41 -9.45
N ALA A 352 -20.66 21.68 -9.29
CA ALA A 352 -20.19 21.19 -7.99
C ALA A 352 -19.93 22.34 -6.99
N ILE A 353 -19.24 23.40 -7.41
CA ILE A 353 -19.00 24.56 -6.54
C ILE A 353 -20.27 25.39 -6.29
N THR A 354 -21.25 25.37 -7.20
CA THR A 354 -22.53 26.05 -6.97
C THR A 354 -23.37 25.30 -5.94
N GLU A 355 -23.41 23.97 -6.02
CA GLU A 355 -24.12 23.13 -5.05
C GLU A 355 -23.50 23.24 -3.66
N VAL A 356 -22.19 23.09 -3.56
CA VAL A 356 -21.49 22.94 -2.27
C VAL A 356 -20.90 24.23 -1.75
N GLY A 357 -20.41 25.09 -2.64
CA GLY A 357 -19.83 26.39 -2.33
C GLY A 357 -18.31 26.46 -2.30
N VAL A 358 -17.64 25.30 -2.33
CA VAL A 358 -16.18 25.16 -2.32
C VAL A 358 -15.78 23.83 -2.97
N LEU A 359 -14.61 23.78 -3.59
CA LEU A 359 -13.98 22.55 -4.09
C LEU A 359 -12.56 22.43 -3.51
N TYR A 360 -12.10 21.21 -3.26
CA TYR A 360 -10.72 20.93 -2.92
C TYR A 360 -9.99 20.45 -4.18
N ALA A 361 -8.82 21.01 -4.48
CA ALA A 361 -8.18 20.77 -5.76
C ALA A 361 -6.65 20.79 -5.70
N THR A 362 -6.03 20.16 -6.71
CA THR A 362 -4.58 20.18 -6.96
C THR A 362 -4.28 20.72 -8.35
N ALA A 363 -3.11 21.36 -8.49
CA ALA A 363 -2.58 21.77 -9.79
C ALA A 363 -1.05 21.75 -9.81
N ARG A 364 -0.49 21.65 -11.02
CA ARG A 364 0.91 21.98 -11.29
C ARG A 364 1.11 23.49 -11.15
N VAL A 365 2.09 23.88 -10.37
CA VAL A 365 2.45 25.28 -10.11
C VAL A 365 3.56 25.68 -11.05
N HIS A 366 3.45 26.85 -11.66
CA HIS A 366 4.50 27.47 -12.46
C HIS A 366 5.03 28.75 -11.77
N THR A 367 6.13 29.30 -12.27
CA THR A 367 6.84 30.48 -11.70
C THR A 367 5.97 31.74 -11.59
N GLY A 368 4.89 31.80 -12.36
CA GLY A 368 3.87 32.85 -12.27
C GLY A 368 3.20 32.98 -10.90
N TRP A 369 3.08 31.87 -10.16
CA TRP A 369 2.49 31.85 -8.81
C TRP A 369 3.32 32.62 -7.78
N SER A 370 4.62 32.79 -8.02
CA SER A 370 5.49 33.65 -7.21
C SER A 370 5.33 35.14 -7.52
N LYS A 371 4.67 35.48 -8.64
CA LYS A 371 4.56 36.85 -9.19
C LYS A 371 3.17 37.47 -9.02
N VAL A 372 2.28 36.80 -8.28
CA VAL A 372 0.91 37.26 -8.01
C VAL A 372 0.94 38.56 -7.22
N ARG A 373 0.22 39.56 -7.71
CA ARG A 373 0.10 40.89 -7.07
C ARG A 373 -1.21 41.02 -6.31
N LYS A 374 -1.47 42.20 -5.74
CA LYS A 374 -2.71 42.51 -5.00
C LYS A 374 -4.00 42.33 -5.79
N ASN A 375 -3.94 42.33 -7.13
CA ASN A 375 -5.09 42.03 -7.98
C ASN A 375 -5.46 40.54 -8.02
N GLY A 376 -4.64 39.66 -7.42
CA GLY A 376 -4.88 38.22 -7.33
C GLY A 376 -4.62 37.44 -8.62
N ARG A 377 -4.46 38.09 -9.77
CA ARG A 377 -4.25 37.37 -11.05
C ARG A 377 -2.93 36.60 -11.04
N ILE A 378 -3.01 35.32 -11.38
CA ILE A 378 -1.86 34.45 -11.57
C ILE A 378 -1.37 34.61 -13.02
N PRO A 379 -0.21 35.24 -13.26
CA PRO A 379 0.31 35.39 -14.61
C PRO A 379 0.80 34.03 -15.12
N PHE A 380 0.18 33.49 -16.16
CA PHE A 380 0.61 32.23 -16.76
C PHE A 380 2.05 32.32 -17.25
N GLU A 381 2.87 31.33 -16.87
CA GLU A 381 4.23 31.15 -17.38
C GLU A 381 4.44 29.67 -17.70
N PRO A 382 4.99 29.32 -18.87
CA PRO A 382 5.16 27.92 -19.25
C PRO A 382 6.20 27.23 -18.36
N GLY A 383 5.97 25.95 -18.05
CA GLY A 383 6.82 25.13 -17.19
C GLY A 383 6.12 24.76 -15.88
N SER A 384 6.81 23.98 -15.03
CA SER A 384 6.31 23.58 -13.72
C SER A 384 7.45 23.62 -12.71
N VAL A 385 7.15 24.09 -11.50
CA VAL A 385 8.05 24.14 -10.34
C VAL A 385 7.63 23.16 -9.24
N GLY A 386 6.47 22.52 -9.35
CA GLY A 386 5.98 21.53 -8.39
C GLY A 386 4.46 21.32 -8.48
N GLY A 387 3.91 20.51 -7.58
CA GLY A 387 2.47 20.33 -7.41
C GLY A 387 1.98 21.00 -6.13
N HIS A 388 0.76 21.52 -6.14
CA HIS A 388 0.19 22.23 -4.99
C HIS A 388 -1.30 21.99 -4.83
N ALA A 389 -1.75 21.91 -3.58
CA ALA A 389 -3.15 21.70 -3.21
C ALA A 389 -3.75 22.95 -2.55
N PHE A 390 -5.00 23.26 -2.88
CA PHE A 390 -5.71 24.47 -2.45
C PHE A 390 -7.24 24.28 -2.55
N ALA A 391 -8.00 25.31 -2.19
CA ALA A 391 -9.45 25.31 -2.37
C ALA A 391 -9.87 26.27 -3.49
N ILE A 392 -10.77 25.84 -4.38
CA ILE A 392 -11.48 26.71 -5.32
C ILE A 392 -12.74 27.21 -4.64
N VAL A 393 -12.91 28.54 -4.60
CA VAL A 393 -13.89 29.19 -3.69
C VAL A 393 -14.88 30.10 -4.42
N ALA A 394 -14.54 30.54 -5.62
CA ALA A 394 -15.36 31.43 -6.45
C ALA A 394 -14.97 31.27 -7.92
N TYR A 395 -15.76 31.84 -8.83
CA TYR A 395 -15.46 31.82 -10.26
C TYR A 395 -16.11 32.99 -10.99
N ASP A 396 -15.57 33.34 -12.14
CA ASP A 396 -16.12 34.31 -13.05
C ASP A 396 -15.96 33.83 -14.51
N ARG A 397 -16.11 34.74 -15.47
CA ARG A 397 -15.98 34.41 -16.90
C ARG A 397 -14.55 34.10 -17.33
N ASP A 398 -13.56 34.57 -16.58
CA ASP A 398 -12.15 34.46 -16.93
C ASP A 398 -11.49 33.25 -16.27
N GLY A 399 -11.99 32.82 -15.10
CA GLY A 399 -11.42 31.67 -14.40
C GLY A 399 -11.96 31.44 -12.99
N PHE A 400 -11.16 30.71 -12.21
CA PHE A 400 -11.44 30.33 -10.84
C PHE A 400 -10.69 31.22 -9.84
N TRP A 401 -11.38 31.60 -8.77
CA TRP A 401 -10.75 32.15 -7.58
C TRP A 401 -10.41 31.03 -6.60
N ILE A 402 -9.16 31.02 -6.16
CA ILE A 402 -8.61 30.03 -5.23
C ILE A 402 -8.24 30.69 -3.90
N GLN A 403 -8.43 29.98 -2.80
CA GLN A 403 -7.83 30.30 -1.51
C GLN A 403 -6.57 29.45 -1.33
N ASN A 404 -5.42 30.13 -1.21
CA ASN A 404 -4.12 29.50 -1.06
C ASN A 404 -3.70 29.41 0.43
N SER A 405 -2.71 28.58 0.72
CA SER A 405 -2.14 28.31 2.05
C SER A 405 -0.77 28.97 2.26
N TRP A 406 -0.50 30.11 1.61
CA TRP A 406 0.76 30.87 1.73
C TRP A 406 0.61 32.17 2.52
N GLY A 407 -0.41 32.23 3.39
CA GLY A 407 -0.69 33.35 4.25
C GLY A 407 -1.32 34.56 3.56
N LYS A 408 -1.83 35.49 4.37
CA LYS A 408 -2.59 36.68 3.91
C LYS A 408 -1.81 37.66 3.04
N ARG A 409 -0.47 37.57 3.02
CA ARG A 409 0.39 38.47 2.25
C ARG A 409 0.49 38.08 0.77
N TRP A 410 0.15 36.83 0.43
CA TRP A 410 0.21 36.36 -0.94
C TRP A 410 -1.03 36.78 -1.73
N GLY A 411 -0.85 37.20 -2.98
CA GLY A 411 -1.94 37.57 -3.89
C GLY A 411 -2.89 38.66 -3.35
N ASN A 412 -4.19 38.44 -3.52
CA ASN A 412 -5.26 39.32 -3.05
C ASN A 412 -5.72 38.92 -1.63
N GLY A 413 -4.83 39.02 -0.65
CA GLY A 413 -5.17 38.71 0.75
C GLY A 413 -5.20 37.21 1.07
N GLY A 414 -4.42 36.40 0.37
CA GLY A 414 -4.43 34.93 0.41
C GLY A 414 -5.14 34.29 -0.79
N PHE A 415 -5.73 35.09 -1.68
CA PHE A 415 -6.49 34.61 -2.83
C PHE A 415 -5.77 34.82 -4.15
N GLY A 416 -5.94 33.88 -5.07
CA GLY A 416 -5.43 33.94 -6.44
C GLY A 416 -6.55 33.72 -7.45
N HIS A 417 -6.40 34.24 -8.66
CA HIS A 417 -7.30 34.01 -9.79
C HIS A 417 -6.52 33.29 -10.88
N ILE A 418 -6.89 32.03 -11.12
CA ILE A 418 -6.33 31.18 -12.18
C ILE A 418 -7.29 31.19 -13.37
N THR A 419 -6.78 31.50 -14.56
CA THR A 419 -7.59 31.51 -15.78
C THR A 419 -8.02 30.10 -16.18
N TYR A 420 -9.12 29.94 -16.92
CA TYR A 420 -9.52 28.61 -17.41
C TYR A 420 -8.46 27.95 -18.31
N ASP A 421 -7.72 28.73 -19.11
CA ASP A 421 -6.66 28.20 -19.97
C ASP A 421 -5.48 27.63 -19.16
N ASP A 422 -5.13 28.31 -18.06
CA ASP A 422 -4.11 27.85 -17.12
C ASP A 422 -4.61 26.60 -16.36
N TRP A 423 -5.86 26.64 -15.87
CA TRP A 423 -6.48 25.51 -15.19
C TRP A 423 -6.54 24.25 -16.07
N LEU A 424 -6.97 24.35 -17.33
CA LEU A 424 -7.07 23.21 -18.23
C LEU A 424 -5.71 22.59 -18.58
N GLN A 425 -4.61 23.36 -18.47
CA GLN A 425 -3.26 22.88 -18.69
C GLN A 425 -2.63 22.26 -17.43
N ASN A 426 -2.95 22.81 -16.26
CA ASN A 426 -2.19 22.55 -15.03
C ASN A 426 -3.01 21.91 -13.90
N GLY A 427 -4.33 22.00 -13.89
CA GLY A 427 -5.20 21.35 -12.90
C GLY A 427 -5.13 19.83 -13.01
N SER A 428 -5.24 19.13 -11.88
CA SER A 428 -5.13 17.65 -11.83
C SER A 428 -6.28 16.98 -11.10
N ASP A 429 -6.47 17.26 -9.81
CA ASP A 429 -7.49 16.58 -9.02
C ASP A 429 -8.47 17.60 -8.46
N VAL A 430 -9.75 17.25 -8.47
CA VAL A 430 -10.82 18.06 -7.90
C VAL A 430 -11.76 17.14 -7.14
N TRP A 431 -12.05 17.52 -5.91
CA TRP A 431 -12.93 16.82 -5.00
C TRP A 431 -14.00 17.77 -4.47
N VAL A 432 -15.23 17.27 -4.41
CA VAL A 432 -16.36 17.95 -3.78
C VAL A 432 -16.84 17.12 -2.60
N ALA A 433 -17.23 17.78 -1.52
CA ALA A 433 -17.55 17.11 -0.26
C ALA A 433 -18.64 17.82 0.55
N ARG A 434 -19.36 17.05 1.37
CA ARG A 434 -20.33 17.53 2.36
C ARG A 434 -20.05 16.94 3.72
N LEU A 435 -20.37 17.68 4.78
CA LEU A 435 -20.28 17.19 6.15
C LEU A 435 -21.27 16.06 6.40
N GLY A 436 -20.84 15.07 7.20
CA GLY A 436 -21.71 14.09 7.79
C GLY A 436 -22.46 14.64 9.00
N VAL A 437 -23.49 13.92 9.43
CA VAL A 437 -24.17 14.19 10.71
C VAL A 437 -23.43 13.46 11.84
N PRO A 438 -23.07 14.13 12.95
CA PRO A 438 -22.62 13.46 14.17
C PRO A 438 -23.76 12.67 14.87
N VAL A 439 -23.96 11.38 14.58
CA VAL A 439 -24.84 10.42 15.29
C VAL A 439 -24.16 9.66 16.46
N ASP A 440 -24.72 9.68 17.65
CA ASP A 440 -24.23 8.85 18.76
C ASP A 440 -24.95 7.49 18.76
N ILE A 441 -24.29 6.43 18.30
CA ILE A 441 -24.82 5.06 18.39
C ILE A 441 -24.51 4.52 19.78
N ARG A 442 -25.54 4.43 20.63
CA ARG A 442 -25.41 4.11 22.06
C ARG A 442 -25.43 2.61 22.36
N THR A 443 -25.76 1.76 21.39
CA THR A 443 -25.91 0.31 21.57
C THR A 443 -25.02 -0.45 20.60
N GLN A 444 -24.37 -1.52 21.08
CA GLN A 444 -23.50 -2.38 20.27
C GLN A 444 -24.27 -3.08 19.13
N ASP A 445 -25.54 -3.47 19.36
CA ASP A 445 -26.39 -4.05 18.30
C ASP A 445 -26.62 -3.06 17.14
N GLY A 446 -26.78 -1.76 17.45
CA GLY A 446 -26.92 -0.72 16.43
C GLY A 446 -25.63 -0.43 15.64
N GLN A 447 -24.46 -0.72 16.20
CA GLN A 447 -23.17 -0.57 15.51
C GLN A 447 -22.93 -1.70 14.49
N ALA A 448 -23.36 -2.93 14.81
CA ALA A 448 -23.25 -4.08 13.92
C ALA A 448 -24.23 -3.99 12.73
N GLU A 449 -25.47 -3.53 12.96
CA GLU A 449 -26.47 -3.36 11.90
C GLU A 449 -26.20 -2.16 10.98
N ALA A 450 -25.70 -1.04 11.51
CA ALA A 450 -25.38 0.16 10.72
C ALA A 450 -24.26 -0.06 9.68
N ARG A 451 -23.48 -1.14 9.79
CA ARG A 451 -22.44 -1.52 8.83
C ARG A 451 -23.00 -2.02 7.49
N TRP A 452 -24.25 -2.47 7.43
CA TRP A 452 -24.86 -3.01 6.20
C TRP A 452 -25.45 -1.92 5.28
N SER A 453 -25.68 -0.71 5.79
CA SER A 453 -26.08 0.46 5.00
C SER A 453 -24.89 1.37 4.75
N VAL A 454 -24.56 1.60 3.48
CA VAL A 454 -23.49 2.52 3.02
C VAL A 454 -23.80 3.96 3.44
N VAL A 455 -23.51 4.34 4.69
CA VAL A 455 -23.46 5.73 5.18
C VAL A 455 -22.42 5.84 6.31
N THR A 456 -21.19 6.18 5.93
CA THR A 456 -20.22 7.14 6.55
C THR A 456 -19.93 7.19 8.05
N ARG A 457 -20.49 6.33 8.91
CA ARG A 457 -20.17 6.31 10.36
C ARG A 457 -19.68 4.99 10.91
N SER A 458 -19.86 3.90 10.17
CA SER A 458 -19.50 2.58 10.67
C SER A 458 -17.99 2.37 10.79
N GLU A 459 -17.16 3.17 10.10
CA GLU A 459 -15.69 3.00 10.06
C GLU A 459 -14.94 3.72 11.21
N VAL A 460 -15.32 4.95 11.59
CA VAL A 460 -14.56 5.76 12.57
C VAL A 460 -14.75 5.26 14.02
N ALA A 461 -15.98 4.94 14.42
CA ALA A 461 -16.26 4.39 15.77
C ALA A 461 -15.71 2.96 15.92
N SER A 462 -15.84 2.17 14.85
CA SER A 462 -15.19 0.88 14.66
C SER A 462 -13.68 0.97 14.81
N TYR A 463 -13.04 1.95 14.18
CA TYR A 463 -11.59 2.09 14.20
C TYR A 463 -11.03 2.29 15.61
N ALA A 464 -11.57 3.22 16.40
CA ALA A 464 -11.06 3.48 17.75
C ALA A 464 -11.23 2.25 18.68
N GLU A 465 -12.32 1.49 18.52
CA GLU A 465 -12.55 0.29 19.32
C GLU A 465 -11.70 -0.91 18.89
N LEU A 466 -11.37 -1.00 17.60
CA LEU A 466 -10.63 -2.12 17.02
C LEU A 466 -9.13 -1.90 16.95
N ARG A 467 -8.66 -0.65 16.83
CA ARG A 467 -7.25 -0.30 16.69
C ARG A 467 -6.34 -0.92 17.76
N PRO A 468 -6.72 -0.99 19.04
CA PRO A 468 -5.89 -1.64 20.07
C PRO A 468 -5.68 -3.15 19.86
N HIS A 469 -6.51 -3.78 19.01
CA HIS A 469 -6.47 -5.20 18.71
C HIS A 469 -5.62 -5.54 17.49
N PHE A 470 -4.98 -4.56 16.85
CA PHE A 470 -4.20 -4.77 15.63
C PHE A 470 -2.77 -4.27 15.74
N ILE A 471 -1.85 -5.10 15.23
CA ILE A 471 -0.45 -4.75 14.99
C ILE A 471 -0.20 -4.90 13.49
N SER A 472 -0.08 -3.77 12.79
CA SER A 472 0.20 -3.76 11.34
C SER A 472 1.69 -3.93 11.07
N LEU A 473 2.02 -4.87 10.19
CA LEU A 473 3.38 -5.21 9.79
C LEU A 473 3.57 -5.03 8.29
N GLY A 474 4.73 -4.49 7.90
CA GLY A 474 5.17 -4.39 6.52
C GLY A 474 5.70 -5.71 5.99
N ASN A 475 6.04 -5.73 4.69
CA ASN A 475 6.65 -6.90 4.05
C ASN A 475 8.06 -7.17 4.58
N ASP A 476 8.72 -6.21 5.20
CA ASP A 476 10.01 -6.37 5.88
C ASP A 476 9.89 -6.93 7.32
N GLY A 477 8.68 -7.23 7.78
CA GLY A 477 8.41 -7.64 9.16
C GLY A 477 8.49 -6.48 10.17
N LEU A 478 8.78 -5.25 9.73
CA LEU A 478 8.76 -4.07 10.59
C LEU A 478 7.32 -3.61 10.83
N LEU A 479 7.12 -2.76 11.85
CA LEU A 479 5.83 -2.10 12.04
C LEU A 479 5.52 -1.20 10.83
N SER A 480 4.33 -1.35 10.27
CA SER A 480 3.85 -0.53 9.17
C SER A 480 2.94 0.58 9.69
N GLU A 481 3.28 1.84 9.41
CA GLU A 481 2.43 3.00 9.71
C GLU A 481 1.35 3.25 8.64
N SER A 482 1.40 2.51 7.53
CA SER A 482 0.49 2.68 6.39
C SER A 482 -0.84 1.95 6.60
N GLY A 483 -1.85 2.32 5.81
CA GLY A 483 -3.14 1.65 5.79
C GLY A 483 -4.08 2.04 6.94
N ALA A 484 -5.22 1.36 7.01
CA ALA A 484 -6.28 1.70 7.96
C ALA A 484 -5.79 1.57 9.41
N TYR A 485 -5.12 0.46 9.75
CA TYR A 485 -4.65 0.16 11.12
C TYR A 485 -3.13 0.32 11.34
N GLY A 486 -2.46 1.07 10.47
CA GLY A 486 -1.08 1.50 10.63
C GLY A 486 -0.66 1.79 12.08
N THR A 487 0.47 1.20 12.46
CA THR A 487 0.94 1.03 13.83
C THR A 487 2.36 1.58 13.99
N LYS A 488 2.55 2.51 14.93
CA LYS A 488 3.89 2.99 15.32
C LYS A 488 4.40 2.23 16.54
N ALA A 489 5.72 2.12 16.70
CA ALA A 489 6.32 1.49 17.87
C ALA A 489 5.86 2.14 19.20
N ALA A 490 5.78 3.48 19.23
CA ALA A 490 5.29 4.22 20.38
C ALA A 490 3.85 3.85 20.76
N ASP A 491 2.98 3.56 19.78
CA ASP A 491 1.58 3.18 20.04
C ASP A 491 1.51 1.81 20.73
N VAL A 492 2.33 0.85 20.29
CA VAL A 492 2.39 -0.50 20.88
C VAL A 492 2.92 -0.40 22.32
N ILE A 493 3.99 0.36 22.53
CA ILE A 493 4.58 0.58 23.86
C ILE A 493 3.57 1.22 24.80
N ASP A 494 2.91 2.30 24.37
CA ASP A 494 1.91 3.00 25.17
C ASP A 494 0.71 2.11 25.48
N PHE A 495 0.24 1.33 24.51
CA PHE A 495 -0.83 0.38 24.72
C PHE A 495 -0.49 -0.63 25.83
N PHE A 496 0.65 -1.32 25.74
CA PHE A 496 1.05 -2.33 26.72
C PHE A 496 1.31 -1.72 28.12
N ARG A 497 1.90 -0.52 28.19
CA ARG A 497 2.28 0.10 29.46
C ARG A 497 1.15 0.90 30.13
N LYS A 498 0.19 1.41 29.37
CA LYS A 498 -0.85 2.33 29.88
C LYS A 498 -2.26 1.77 29.74
N ASP A 499 -2.62 1.23 28.58
CA ASP A 499 -4.03 0.93 28.28
C ASP A 499 -4.41 -0.50 28.61
N LEU A 500 -3.56 -1.47 28.27
CA LEU A 500 -3.75 -2.88 28.63
C LEU A 500 -3.94 -3.08 30.15
N PRO A 501 -3.14 -2.45 31.05
CA PRO A 501 -3.35 -2.56 32.50
C PRO A 501 -4.69 -1.98 32.96
N LYS A 502 -5.16 -0.88 32.34
CA LYS A 502 -6.47 -0.29 32.67
C LYS A 502 -7.60 -1.22 32.25
N ILE A 503 -7.52 -1.78 31.04
CA ILE A 503 -8.52 -2.70 30.48
C ILE A 503 -8.65 -3.94 31.36
N MET A 504 -7.52 -4.52 31.79
CA MET A 504 -7.48 -5.76 32.57
C MET A 504 -7.64 -5.57 34.09
N SER A 505 -7.76 -4.33 34.58
CA SER A 505 -7.75 -4.03 36.03
C SER A 505 -8.85 -4.72 36.83
N GLY A 506 -10.00 -5.02 36.20
CA GLY A 506 -11.14 -5.68 36.84
C GLY A 506 -11.30 -7.16 36.50
N TRP A 507 -10.37 -7.75 35.74
CA TRP A 507 -10.50 -9.15 35.28
C TRP A 507 -10.05 -10.12 36.36
N LYS A 508 -10.78 -11.23 36.51
CA LYS A 508 -10.40 -12.32 37.42
C LYS A 508 -9.14 -13.04 36.96
N ARG A 509 -8.96 -13.15 35.63
CA ARG A 509 -7.76 -13.73 35.04
C ARG A 509 -7.37 -12.99 33.77
N LYS A 510 -6.15 -12.46 33.73
CA LYS A 510 -5.67 -11.52 32.70
C LYS A 510 -5.02 -12.25 31.53
N ARG A 511 -5.81 -12.57 30.51
CA ARG A 511 -5.35 -13.37 29.35
C ARG A 511 -5.10 -12.50 28.13
N LEU A 512 -3.94 -12.67 27.50
CA LEU A 512 -3.64 -12.11 26.18
C LEU A 512 -3.68 -13.22 25.14
N LEU A 513 -4.43 -13.01 24.06
CA LEU A 513 -4.46 -13.89 22.89
C LEU A 513 -3.75 -13.21 21.73
N LEU A 514 -2.67 -13.81 21.22
CA LEU A 514 -2.00 -13.38 20.00
C LEU A 514 -2.47 -14.23 18.82
N TYR A 515 -3.07 -13.56 17.83
CA TYR A 515 -3.62 -14.18 16.63
C TYR A 515 -2.79 -13.81 15.40
N ALA A 516 -2.38 -14.81 14.63
CA ALA A 516 -1.75 -14.63 13.32
C ALA A 516 -2.60 -15.32 12.26
N HIS A 517 -3.13 -14.54 11.32
CA HIS A 517 -3.94 -15.04 10.21
C HIS A 517 -3.09 -15.76 9.16
N GLY A 518 -3.72 -16.36 8.15
CA GLY A 518 -3.07 -17.21 7.15
C GLY A 518 -2.19 -16.54 6.09
N GLY A 519 -1.97 -15.22 6.13
CA GLY A 519 -1.18 -14.47 5.13
C GLY A 519 -1.81 -14.37 3.73
N LEU A 520 -2.93 -15.07 3.51
CA LEU A 520 -3.65 -15.19 2.24
C LEU A 520 -5.07 -14.63 2.33
N VAL A 521 -5.39 -13.95 3.42
CA VAL A 521 -6.72 -13.37 3.67
C VAL A 521 -6.61 -11.85 3.52
N PRO A 522 -7.53 -11.16 2.81
CA PRO A 522 -7.55 -9.70 2.74
C PRO A 522 -7.66 -9.05 4.14
N GLU A 523 -7.04 -7.87 4.32
CA GLU A 523 -7.03 -7.15 5.61
C GLU A 523 -8.45 -6.94 6.15
N ASP A 524 -9.38 -6.55 5.28
CA ASP A 524 -10.77 -6.25 5.62
C ASP A 524 -11.49 -7.46 6.25
N THR A 525 -11.17 -8.68 5.82
CA THR A 525 -11.75 -9.90 6.40
C THR A 525 -11.23 -10.10 7.82
N VAL A 526 -9.93 -9.93 8.07
CA VAL A 526 -9.35 -10.04 9.42
C VAL A 526 -9.94 -8.97 10.35
N ILE A 527 -10.13 -7.75 9.83
CA ILE A 527 -10.78 -6.64 10.55
C ILE A 527 -12.21 -6.99 10.94
N GLN A 528 -12.99 -7.50 9.97
CA GLN A 528 -14.36 -7.91 10.21
C GLN A 528 -14.44 -9.01 11.27
N ARG A 529 -13.59 -10.04 11.18
CA ARG A 529 -13.57 -11.15 12.13
C ARG A 529 -13.23 -10.71 13.54
N MET A 530 -12.20 -9.88 13.70
CA MET A 530 -11.88 -9.34 15.02
C MET A 530 -13.07 -8.57 15.60
N ALA A 531 -13.78 -7.79 14.77
CA ALA A 531 -14.96 -7.07 15.24
C ALA A 531 -16.10 -7.97 15.70
N GLU A 532 -16.26 -9.15 15.08
CA GLU A 532 -17.25 -10.16 15.45
C GLU A 532 -16.86 -10.88 16.75
N VAL A 533 -15.61 -11.33 16.88
CA VAL A 533 -15.17 -12.18 18.02
C VAL A 533 -14.72 -11.40 19.24
N ARG A 534 -14.27 -10.14 19.08
CA ARG A 534 -13.69 -9.32 20.16
C ARG A 534 -14.58 -9.22 21.38
N LYS A 535 -15.88 -8.94 21.19
CA LYS A 535 -16.80 -8.76 22.32
C LYS A 535 -16.85 -10.03 23.18
N VAL A 536 -17.00 -11.18 22.53
CA VAL A 536 -17.08 -12.47 23.20
C VAL A 536 -15.77 -12.79 23.93
N ALA A 537 -14.63 -12.50 23.32
CA ALA A 537 -13.32 -12.68 23.95
C ALA A 537 -13.15 -11.77 25.19
N LEU A 538 -13.48 -10.48 25.07
CA LEU A 538 -13.38 -9.53 26.19
C LEU A 538 -14.33 -9.86 27.33
N ASP A 539 -15.58 -10.25 27.03
CA ASP A 539 -16.56 -10.69 28.03
C ASP A 539 -16.08 -11.98 28.74
N ALA A 540 -15.23 -12.78 28.09
CA ALA A 540 -14.56 -13.95 28.65
C ALA A 540 -13.19 -13.65 29.30
N GLU A 541 -12.85 -12.37 29.51
CA GLU A 541 -11.56 -11.92 30.06
C GLU A 541 -10.34 -12.41 29.24
N VAL A 542 -10.46 -12.34 27.91
CA VAL A 542 -9.39 -12.57 26.94
C VAL A 542 -9.25 -11.33 26.08
N PHE A 543 -8.06 -10.74 26.02
CA PHE A 543 -7.77 -9.64 25.11
C PHE A 543 -7.20 -10.20 23.81
N PRO A 544 -7.93 -10.16 22.67
CA PRO A 544 -7.41 -10.63 21.39
C PRO A 544 -6.55 -9.56 20.73
N MET A 545 -5.39 -9.93 20.21
CA MET A 545 -4.50 -9.05 19.45
C MET A 545 -4.07 -9.79 18.18
N ALA A 546 -4.42 -9.23 17.02
CA ALA A 546 -4.12 -9.79 15.71
C ALA A 546 -2.94 -9.07 15.05
N PHE A 547 -2.05 -9.83 14.45
CA PHE A 547 -1.06 -9.31 13.53
C PHE A 547 -1.67 -9.17 12.14
N LEU A 548 -1.66 -7.96 11.58
CA LEU A 548 -2.01 -7.69 10.19
C LEU A 548 -0.72 -7.69 9.38
N TRP A 549 -0.43 -8.83 8.75
CA TRP A 549 0.78 -9.02 7.97
C TRP A 549 0.41 -9.51 6.56
N HIS A 550 1.07 -8.93 5.56
CA HIS A 550 1.03 -9.35 4.16
C HIS A 550 -0.37 -9.65 3.58
N THR A 551 -1.12 -8.61 3.20
CA THR A 551 -2.47 -8.76 2.61
C THR A 551 -2.41 -8.48 1.11
N ASP A 552 -2.05 -9.48 0.30
CA ASP A 552 -2.33 -9.54 -1.16
C ASP A 552 -1.76 -10.77 -1.89
N LEU A 553 -1.03 -11.67 -1.21
CA LEU A 553 -0.47 -12.91 -1.79
C LEU A 553 -1.52 -13.83 -2.43
N TRP A 554 -2.76 -13.78 -1.95
CA TRP A 554 -3.86 -14.54 -2.53
C TRP A 554 -4.14 -14.14 -3.98
N SER A 555 -4.05 -12.85 -4.29
CA SER A 555 -4.20 -12.35 -5.65
C SER A 555 -3.05 -12.85 -6.53
N THR A 556 -1.81 -12.81 -6.03
CA THR A 556 -0.61 -13.33 -6.71
C THR A 556 -0.73 -14.81 -6.98
N LEU A 557 -1.14 -15.61 -5.99
CA LEU A 557 -1.31 -17.05 -6.14
C LEU A 557 -2.43 -17.39 -7.14
N LYS A 558 -3.55 -16.67 -7.07
CA LYS A 558 -4.64 -16.79 -8.04
C LYS A 558 -4.16 -16.48 -9.46
N ASN A 559 -3.43 -15.38 -9.66
CA ASN A 559 -2.88 -15.01 -10.97
C ASN A 559 -1.93 -16.08 -11.51
N VAL A 560 -1.05 -16.63 -10.66
CA VAL A 560 -0.12 -17.72 -11.01
C VAL A 560 -0.89 -18.97 -11.47
N LEU A 561 -1.97 -19.33 -10.76
CA LEU A 561 -2.79 -20.48 -11.11
C LEU A 561 -3.64 -20.26 -12.36
N GLU A 562 -4.20 -19.06 -12.54
CA GLU A 562 -4.92 -18.67 -13.77
C GLU A 562 -3.98 -18.68 -14.98
N ASP A 563 -2.76 -18.16 -14.86
CA ASP A 563 -1.75 -18.21 -15.90
C ASP A 563 -1.30 -19.65 -16.22
N ALA A 564 -1.21 -20.51 -15.20
CA ALA A 564 -0.92 -21.93 -15.39
C ALA A 564 -2.02 -22.62 -16.22
N ILE A 565 -3.29 -22.32 -15.97
CA ILE A 565 -4.41 -22.82 -16.78
C ILE A 565 -4.35 -22.24 -18.21
N ASN A 566 -4.15 -20.93 -18.35
CA ASN A 566 -4.18 -20.24 -19.64
C ASN A 566 -3.07 -20.72 -20.58
N ARG A 567 -1.86 -20.96 -20.07
CA ARG A 567 -0.74 -21.50 -20.87
C ARG A 567 -0.94 -22.95 -21.29
N ARG A 568 -1.83 -23.69 -20.62
CA ARG A 568 -2.18 -25.08 -20.97
C ARG A 568 -3.21 -25.18 -22.09
N ARG A 569 -3.90 -24.09 -22.44
CA ARG A 569 -4.90 -24.06 -23.54
C ARG A 569 -4.29 -23.65 -24.89
N PRO A 570 -3.61 -24.56 -25.61
CA PRO A 570 -3.72 -24.59 -27.06
C PRO A 570 -4.36 -25.91 -27.55
N GLU A 571 -5.39 -25.75 -28.39
CA GLU A 571 -6.12 -26.76 -29.17
C GLU A 571 -7.03 -27.75 -28.40
N GLY A 572 -8.29 -27.82 -28.86
CA GLY A 572 -9.44 -28.27 -28.09
C GLY A 572 -9.58 -29.78 -27.88
N PHE A 573 -10.34 -30.16 -26.85
CA PHE A 573 -10.92 -31.50 -26.70
C PHE A 573 -12.26 -31.47 -25.93
N LEU A 574 -13.10 -32.45 -26.27
CA LEU A 574 -14.53 -32.64 -25.96
C LEU A 574 -14.84 -33.04 -24.50
N ARG A 575 -16.14 -32.97 -24.14
CA ARG A 575 -16.68 -32.71 -22.79
C ARG A 575 -17.09 -33.94 -21.93
N ASP A 576 -16.74 -35.19 -22.26
CA ASP A 576 -17.37 -36.37 -21.60
C ASP A 576 -16.41 -37.36 -20.89
N SER A 577 -15.28 -36.90 -20.34
CA SER A 577 -14.34 -37.76 -19.59
C SER A 577 -13.74 -37.09 -18.36
N VAL A 578 -14.60 -36.54 -17.51
CA VAL A 578 -14.22 -35.56 -16.46
C VAL A 578 -13.60 -36.21 -15.21
N ASP A 579 -14.06 -37.36 -14.72
CA ASP A 579 -13.62 -37.84 -13.39
C ASP A 579 -12.25 -38.56 -13.36
N PHE A 580 -11.81 -39.17 -14.45
CA PHE A 580 -10.50 -39.86 -14.51
C PHE A 580 -9.34 -38.91 -14.88
N LEU A 581 -9.64 -37.70 -15.37
CA LEU A 581 -8.64 -36.73 -15.84
C LEU A 581 -8.22 -35.71 -14.76
N LEU A 582 -9.03 -35.53 -13.71
CA LEU A 582 -8.85 -34.47 -12.69
C LEU A 582 -7.58 -34.67 -11.84
N ASP A 583 -7.25 -35.89 -11.43
CA ASP A 583 -6.02 -36.14 -10.66
C ASP A 583 -4.73 -35.89 -11.47
N ARG A 584 -4.76 -36.10 -12.81
CA ARG A 584 -3.65 -35.74 -13.71
C ARG A 584 -3.70 -34.28 -14.17
N LEU A 585 -4.79 -33.56 -13.92
CA LEU A 585 -4.88 -32.12 -14.17
C LEU A 585 -4.00 -31.38 -13.16
N ASP A 586 -4.08 -31.73 -11.87
CA ASP A 586 -3.29 -31.14 -10.78
C ASP A 586 -1.78 -31.44 -10.89
N ASP A 587 -1.40 -32.68 -11.20
CA ASP A 587 0.00 -33.10 -11.38
C ASP A 587 0.73 -32.29 -12.49
N GLY A 588 -0.01 -31.74 -13.45
CA GLY A 588 0.53 -30.85 -14.49
C GLY A 588 0.51 -29.36 -14.10
N LEU A 589 -0.34 -28.96 -13.14
CA LEU A 589 -0.44 -27.59 -12.65
C LEU A 589 0.67 -27.28 -11.62
N GLU A 590 0.98 -28.22 -10.73
CA GLU A 590 1.99 -28.03 -9.66
C GLU A 590 3.37 -27.58 -10.20
N PRO A 591 3.97 -28.24 -11.22
CA PRO A 591 5.28 -27.82 -11.74
C PRO A 591 5.22 -26.48 -12.47
N LEU A 592 4.09 -26.17 -13.13
CA LEU A 592 3.90 -24.94 -13.88
C LEU A 592 3.68 -23.74 -12.94
N ALA A 593 2.82 -23.89 -11.93
CA ALA A 593 2.60 -22.88 -10.90
C ALA A 593 3.90 -22.54 -10.15
N ARG A 594 4.74 -23.56 -9.88
CA ARG A 594 6.09 -23.35 -9.34
C ARG A 594 6.96 -22.48 -10.27
N GLN A 595 6.99 -22.78 -11.57
CA GLN A 595 7.79 -22.04 -12.57
C GLN A 595 7.27 -20.62 -12.84
N LEU A 596 5.97 -20.40 -12.67
CA LEU A 596 5.31 -19.11 -12.86
C LEU A 596 5.45 -18.16 -11.65
N GLY A 597 6.30 -18.49 -10.68
CA GLY A 597 6.63 -17.62 -9.55
C GLY A 597 5.94 -17.99 -8.24
N GLY A 598 5.09 -19.03 -8.20
CA GLY A 598 4.40 -19.43 -6.96
C GLY A 598 5.34 -19.82 -5.81
N LYS A 599 6.50 -20.41 -6.11
CA LYS A 599 7.54 -20.69 -5.10
C LYS A 599 8.14 -19.40 -4.54
N ALA A 600 8.45 -18.43 -5.40
CA ALA A 600 9.07 -17.17 -4.99
C ALA A 600 8.10 -16.38 -4.09
N ALA A 601 6.83 -16.30 -4.47
CA ALA A 601 5.79 -15.68 -3.66
C ALA A 601 5.62 -16.39 -2.30
N TRP A 602 5.68 -17.72 -2.26
CA TRP A 602 5.61 -18.48 -1.02
C TRP A 602 6.85 -18.30 -0.13
N ASP A 603 8.06 -18.27 -0.70
CA ASP A 603 9.28 -18.01 0.05
C ASP A 603 9.27 -16.60 0.66
N GLU A 604 8.86 -15.59 -0.12
CA GLU A 604 8.70 -14.20 0.34
C GLU A 604 7.73 -14.13 1.53
N MET A 605 6.57 -14.79 1.46
CA MET A 605 5.65 -14.86 2.59
C MET A 605 6.30 -15.44 3.86
N LYS A 606 7.08 -16.52 3.73
CA LYS A 606 7.74 -17.15 4.89
C LYS A 606 8.82 -16.24 5.46
N GLU A 607 9.61 -15.61 4.59
CA GLU A 607 10.63 -14.65 4.98
C GLU A 607 10.01 -13.47 5.74
N ASN A 608 8.90 -12.92 5.24
CA ASN A 608 8.20 -11.80 5.88
C ASN A 608 7.61 -12.20 7.25
N ALA A 609 7.06 -13.42 7.35
CA ALA A 609 6.57 -13.97 8.62
C ALA A 609 7.69 -14.16 9.65
N GLU A 610 8.86 -14.63 9.21
CA GLU A 610 10.02 -14.86 10.08
C GLU A 610 10.69 -13.54 10.51
N MET A 611 10.90 -12.62 9.56
CA MET A 611 11.52 -11.31 9.82
C MET A 611 10.78 -10.50 10.88
N ALA A 612 9.45 -10.66 10.99
CA ALA A 612 8.65 -9.99 12.01
C ALA A 612 9.13 -10.25 13.45
N SER A 613 9.74 -11.41 13.70
CA SER A 613 10.27 -11.79 15.02
C SER A 613 11.80 -11.88 15.06
N VAL A 614 12.45 -12.22 13.95
CA VAL A 614 13.91 -12.41 13.89
C VAL A 614 14.64 -11.08 13.92
N GLY A 615 14.20 -10.10 13.11
CA GLY A 615 14.85 -8.79 13.03
C GLY A 615 14.79 -8.05 14.37
N GLU A 616 15.88 -7.39 14.78
CA GLU A 616 15.93 -6.62 16.04
C GLU A 616 14.84 -5.54 16.12
N ALA A 617 14.47 -4.96 14.98
CA ALA A 617 13.38 -3.99 14.84
C ALA A 617 12.03 -4.62 14.44
N GLY A 618 11.94 -5.95 14.39
CA GLY A 618 10.74 -6.68 13.97
C GLY A 618 9.54 -6.36 14.86
N GLY A 619 8.38 -6.09 14.26
CA GLY A 619 7.21 -5.66 15.02
C GLY A 619 6.67 -6.72 15.98
N ALA A 620 6.75 -8.00 15.61
CA ALA A 620 6.39 -9.10 16.50
C ALA A 620 7.44 -9.33 17.60
N ARG A 621 8.73 -9.04 17.33
CA ARG A 621 9.79 -9.04 18.35
C ARG A 621 9.53 -7.99 19.43
N LEU A 622 9.18 -6.76 19.05
CA LEU A 622 8.77 -5.72 19.99
C LEU A 622 7.57 -6.16 20.85
N VAL A 623 6.56 -6.77 20.23
CA VAL A 623 5.42 -7.33 20.97
C VAL A 623 5.87 -8.42 21.94
N ALA A 624 6.79 -9.31 21.55
CA ALA A 624 7.33 -10.34 22.44
C ALA A 624 8.04 -9.75 23.66
N GLU A 625 8.82 -8.69 23.47
CA GLU A 625 9.52 -7.97 24.55
C GLU A 625 8.53 -7.27 25.51
N LEU A 626 7.50 -6.61 24.98
CA LEU A 626 6.46 -5.97 25.79
C LEU A 626 5.58 -7.00 26.51
N VAL A 627 5.32 -8.14 25.90
CA VAL A 627 4.63 -9.28 26.52
C VAL A 627 5.48 -9.85 27.65
N HIS A 628 6.80 -9.98 27.47
CA HIS A 628 7.71 -10.37 28.54
C HIS A 628 7.65 -9.39 29.71
N GLU A 629 7.74 -8.07 29.46
CA GLU A 629 7.59 -7.03 30.49
C GLU A 629 6.24 -7.12 31.22
N ALA A 630 5.15 -7.33 30.47
CA ALA A 630 3.80 -7.42 31.01
C ALA A 630 3.56 -8.70 31.85
N LEU A 631 4.22 -9.81 31.52
CA LEU A 631 4.20 -11.02 32.35
C LEU A 631 5.00 -10.83 33.65
N GLU A 632 6.22 -10.29 33.57
CA GLU A 632 7.08 -10.05 34.74
C GLU A 632 6.44 -9.06 35.73
N SER A 633 5.67 -8.09 35.22
CA SER A 633 4.94 -7.11 36.03
C SER A 633 3.55 -7.57 36.50
N GLY A 634 3.06 -8.72 36.06
CA GLY A 634 1.72 -9.24 36.41
C GLY A 634 0.55 -8.45 35.77
N VAL A 635 0.83 -7.71 34.70
CA VAL A 635 -0.21 -7.11 33.83
C VAL A 635 -0.92 -8.20 33.05
N ILE A 636 -0.18 -9.20 32.57
CA ILE A 636 -0.70 -10.41 31.92
C ILE A 636 -0.39 -11.60 32.83
N GLU A 637 -1.30 -12.56 32.90
CA GLU A 637 -1.09 -13.83 33.62
C GLU A 637 -0.92 -15.02 32.66
N ASP A 638 -1.67 -15.03 31.55
CA ASP A 638 -1.59 -16.09 30.55
C ASP A 638 -1.44 -15.53 29.14
N ILE A 639 -0.62 -16.20 28.34
CA ILE A 639 -0.54 -16.00 26.90
C ILE A 639 -1.16 -17.18 26.18
N HIS A 640 -2.00 -16.88 25.21
CA HIS A 640 -2.59 -17.82 24.27
C HIS A 640 -2.17 -17.46 22.85
N LEU A 641 -1.88 -18.45 22.03
CA LEU A 641 -1.53 -18.27 20.62
C LEU A 641 -2.55 -18.97 19.73
N VAL A 642 -3.00 -18.30 18.68
CA VAL A 642 -3.81 -18.89 17.61
C VAL A 642 -3.17 -18.55 16.26
N GLY A 643 -2.91 -19.57 15.45
CA GLY A 643 -2.34 -19.41 14.11
C GLY A 643 -3.13 -20.17 13.06
N HIS A 644 -3.58 -19.50 12.01
CA HIS A 644 -4.19 -20.16 10.86
C HIS A 644 -3.18 -20.29 9.73
N SER A 645 -3.11 -21.44 9.05
CA SER A 645 -2.28 -21.63 7.86
C SER A 645 -0.85 -21.08 8.03
N ALA A 646 -0.44 -20.05 7.30
CA ALA A 646 0.88 -19.44 7.42
C ALA A 646 1.12 -18.70 8.75
N GLY A 647 0.09 -18.39 9.53
CA GLY A 647 0.20 -17.95 10.91
C GLY A 647 0.93 -18.94 11.82
N SER A 648 0.97 -20.24 11.45
CA SER A 648 1.84 -21.23 12.11
C SER A 648 3.33 -21.04 11.81
N ILE A 649 3.67 -20.42 10.68
CA ILE A 649 5.06 -20.06 10.33
C ILE A 649 5.42 -18.78 11.07
N PHE A 650 4.52 -17.79 11.08
CA PHE A 650 4.65 -16.54 11.84
C PHE A 650 4.90 -16.77 13.33
N HIS A 651 4.12 -17.66 13.95
CA HIS A 651 4.27 -17.97 15.38
C HIS A 651 5.53 -18.76 15.72
N ALA A 652 6.19 -19.42 14.75
CA ALA A 652 7.34 -20.28 14.99
C ALA A 652 8.49 -19.54 15.71
N PRO A 653 9.05 -18.43 15.18
CA PRO A 653 10.07 -17.66 15.88
C PRO A 653 9.55 -16.99 17.15
N LEU A 654 8.30 -16.52 17.16
CA LEU A 654 7.69 -15.87 18.32
C LEU A 654 7.62 -16.82 19.53
N ILE A 655 7.24 -18.08 19.30
CA ILE A 655 7.23 -19.13 20.32
C ILE A 655 8.64 -19.41 20.84
N GLN A 656 9.64 -19.45 19.96
CA GLN A 656 11.01 -19.64 20.40
C GLN A 656 11.46 -18.51 21.32
N LYS A 657 11.15 -17.25 20.97
CA LYS A 657 11.51 -16.08 21.76
C LYS A 657 10.79 -16.05 23.11
N LEU A 658 9.49 -16.34 23.13
CA LEU A 658 8.69 -16.30 24.35
C LEU A 658 8.99 -17.46 25.31
N ALA A 659 9.12 -18.69 24.79
CA ALA A 659 8.99 -19.89 25.63
C ALA A 659 10.26 -20.74 25.75
N THR A 660 11.25 -20.59 24.86
CA THR A 660 12.54 -21.26 25.05
C THR A 660 13.25 -20.67 26.25
N GLN A 661 13.81 -21.50 27.13
CA GLN A 661 14.58 -21.04 28.27
C GLN A 661 16.05 -20.89 27.88
N GLY A 662 16.59 -19.67 27.96
CA GLY A 662 18.00 -19.41 27.65
C GLY A 662 18.27 -19.43 26.15
N THR A 663 19.47 -19.85 25.74
CA THR A 663 19.90 -19.83 24.34
C THR A 663 19.06 -20.77 23.46
N ILE A 664 18.55 -20.23 22.36
CA ILE A 664 17.78 -20.99 21.35
C ILE A 664 18.77 -21.72 20.44
N GLU A 665 18.69 -23.06 20.40
CA GLU A 665 19.69 -23.89 19.73
C GLU A 665 19.51 -23.96 18.20
N ASN A 666 18.28 -23.97 17.71
CA ASN A 666 17.93 -24.25 16.31
C ASN A 666 16.76 -23.37 15.84
N GLY A 667 16.40 -23.43 14.56
CA GLY A 667 15.27 -22.68 14.00
C GLY A 667 15.59 -21.21 13.68
N PRO A 668 14.59 -20.42 13.30
CA PRO A 668 14.81 -19.03 12.84
C PRO A 668 15.44 -18.12 13.91
N MET A 669 15.20 -18.39 15.20
CA MET A 669 15.78 -17.63 16.31
C MET A 669 17.07 -18.25 16.88
N ALA A 670 17.76 -19.14 16.16
CA ALA A 670 18.97 -19.78 16.66
C ALA A 670 20.05 -18.75 17.08
N GLY A 671 20.62 -18.94 18.26
CA GLY A 671 21.62 -18.05 18.86
C GLY A 671 21.06 -16.91 19.71
N GLU A 672 19.76 -16.62 19.60
CA GLU A 672 19.06 -15.64 20.45
C GLU A 672 18.76 -16.21 21.85
N GLU A 673 18.49 -15.32 22.81
CA GLU A 673 18.01 -15.69 24.14
C GLU A 673 16.47 -15.68 24.18
N GLY A 674 15.88 -16.79 24.60
CA GLY A 674 14.45 -16.91 24.87
C GLY A 674 14.11 -16.59 26.33
N PHE A 675 12.91 -16.03 26.55
CA PHE A 675 12.45 -15.54 27.85
C PHE A 675 12.05 -16.64 28.84
N GLY A 676 11.82 -17.87 28.37
CA GLY A 676 11.47 -19.00 29.23
C GLY A 676 10.06 -18.93 29.84
N HIS A 677 9.16 -18.12 29.27
CA HIS A 677 7.77 -18.03 29.70
C HIS A 677 6.97 -19.29 29.36
N THR A 678 5.84 -19.46 30.03
CA THR A 678 4.93 -20.57 29.74
C THR A 678 3.74 -20.06 28.93
N ILE A 679 3.49 -20.69 27.78
CA ILE A 679 2.31 -20.44 26.94
C ILE A 679 1.17 -21.34 27.44
N GLU A 680 0.06 -20.73 27.84
CA GLU A 680 -1.07 -21.44 28.48
C GLU A 680 -1.84 -22.29 27.46
N SER A 681 -2.01 -21.79 26.24
CA SER A 681 -2.47 -22.61 25.12
C SER A 681 -1.95 -22.14 23.75
N CYS A 682 -1.73 -23.08 22.84
CA CYS A 682 -1.43 -22.80 21.44
C CYS A 682 -2.38 -23.62 20.56
N VAL A 683 -3.11 -22.94 19.66
CA VAL A 683 -4.06 -23.56 18.73
C VAL A 683 -3.64 -23.24 17.31
N LEU A 684 -3.48 -24.26 16.47
CA LEU A 684 -3.15 -24.10 15.06
C LEU A 684 -4.28 -24.61 14.18
N TRP A 685 -4.80 -23.77 13.29
CA TRP A 685 -5.79 -24.15 12.29
C TRP A 685 -5.11 -24.41 10.95
N ALA A 686 -5.27 -25.62 10.39
CA ALA A 686 -4.68 -26.05 9.13
C ALA A 686 -3.22 -25.55 8.91
N PRO A 687 -2.29 -25.81 9.86
CA PRO A 687 -0.99 -25.14 9.85
C PRO A 687 -0.15 -25.47 8.60
N ALA A 688 0.30 -24.42 7.92
CA ALA A 688 1.15 -24.52 6.74
C ALA A 688 2.66 -24.65 7.06
N ALA A 689 3.05 -24.58 8.34
CA ALA A 689 4.42 -24.82 8.77
C ALA A 689 4.92 -26.20 8.30
N THR A 690 6.15 -26.24 7.78
CA THR A 690 6.77 -27.52 7.44
C THR A 690 7.03 -28.34 8.72
N LYS A 691 7.06 -29.67 8.59
CA LYS A 691 7.44 -30.55 9.69
C LYS A 691 8.82 -30.18 10.26
N ALA A 692 9.76 -29.82 9.38
CA ALA A 692 11.11 -29.40 9.79
C ALA A 692 11.07 -28.12 10.65
N LEU A 693 10.28 -27.12 10.26
CA LEU A 693 10.10 -25.92 11.06
C LEU A 693 9.47 -26.25 12.42
N PHE A 694 8.44 -27.12 12.46
CA PHE A 694 7.83 -27.58 13.70
C PHE A 694 8.83 -28.27 14.62
N GLU A 695 9.66 -29.16 14.09
CA GLU A 695 10.70 -29.87 14.83
C GLU A 695 11.77 -28.94 15.40
N ALA A 696 12.09 -27.86 14.70
CA ALA A 696 13.08 -26.87 15.13
C ALA A 696 12.53 -25.87 16.16
N THR A 697 11.21 -25.64 16.21
CA THR A 697 10.61 -24.51 16.94
C THR A 697 9.59 -24.94 18.00
N TYR A 698 8.46 -25.51 17.60
CA TYR A 698 7.37 -25.91 18.49
C TYR A 698 7.73 -27.14 19.34
N LYS A 699 8.33 -28.16 18.72
CA LYS A 699 8.61 -29.45 19.37
C LYS A 699 9.50 -29.31 20.61
N PRO A 700 10.62 -28.57 20.61
CA PRO A 700 11.45 -28.37 21.80
C PRO A 700 10.66 -27.74 22.96
N VAL A 701 9.80 -26.76 22.66
CA VAL A 701 8.97 -26.06 23.65
C VAL A 701 7.87 -26.97 24.22
N LEU A 702 7.27 -27.82 23.37
CA LEU A 702 6.29 -28.83 23.77
C LEU A 702 6.93 -29.91 24.66
N ASP A 703 8.10 -30.41 24.29
CA ASP A 703 8.84 -31.43 25.05
C ASP A 703 9.29 -30.87 26.42
N ALA A 704 9.67 -29.60 26.46
CA ALA A 704 9.96 -28.86 27.69
C ALA A 704 8.70 -28.51 28.51
N LYS A 705 7.50 -28.85 28.03
CA LYS A 705 6.19 -28.55 28.64
C LYS A 705 5.97 -27.05 28.90
N ARG A 706 6.58 -26.21 28.07
CA ARG A 706 6.42 -24.74 28.11
C ARG A 706 5.20 -24.27 27.33
N ILE A 707 4.64 -25.09 26.44
CA ILE A 707 3.25 -24.96 26.01
C ILE A 707 2.44 -25.97 26.82
N LYS A 708 1.53 -25.49 27.69
CA LYS A 708 0.75 -26.37 28.57
C LYS A 708 -0.31 -27.17 27.81
N ARG A 709 -0.94 -26.54 26.82
CA ARG A 709 -2.03 -27.11 26.04
C ARG A 709 -1.83 -26.75 24.58
N PHE A 710 -1.80 -27.76 23.72
CA PHE A 710 -1.61 -27.60 22.29
C PHE A 710 -2.73 -28.33 21.57
N ARG A 711 -3.36 -27.69 20.57
CA ARG A 711 -4.38 -28.32 19.73
C ARG A 711 -4.17 -27.92 18.29
N MET A 712 -4.33 -28.88 17.38
CA MET A 712 -4.31 -28.63 15.95
C MET A 712 -5.65 -29.00 15.33
N PHE A 713 -6.17 -28.13 14.48
CA PHE A 713 -7.29 -28.45 13.61
C PHE A 713 -6.74 -28.77 12.22
N ALA A 714 -7.16 -29.90 11.66
CA ALA A 714 -6.76 -30.37 10.33
C ALA A 714 -7.99 -30.86 9.57
N LEU A 715 -7.97 -30.81 8.24
CA LEU A 715 -9.02 -31.45 7.46
C LEU A 715 -8.83 -32.97 7.49
N THR A 716 -9.93 -33.72 7.37
CA THR A 716 -9.86 -35.16 7.06
C THR A 716 -9.23 -35.38 5.69
N VAL A 717 -8.56 -36.51 5.46
CA VAL A 717 -7.97 -36.85 4.13
C VAL A 717 -8.99 -36.67 3.00
N ARG A 718 -10.25 -37.05 3.23
CA ARG A 718 -11.31 -36.86 2.25
C ARG A 718 -11.58 -35.38 1.98
N ALA A 719 -11.76 -34.57 3.03
CA ALA A 719 -11.99 -33.14 2.86
C ALA A 719 -10.79 -32.44 2.20
N GLU A 720 -9.55 -32.83 2.50
CA GLU A 720 -8.35 -32.29 1.83
C GLU A 720 -8.30 -32.60 0.33
N LEU A 721 -8.81 -33.76 -0.09
CA LEU A 721 -8.84 -34.18 -1.49
C LEU A 721 -10.10 -33.69 -2.24
N ASP A 722 -11.17 -33.38 -1.51
CA ASP A 722 -12.43 -32.83 -2.04
C ASP A 722 -12.44 -31.28 -2.02
N ASP A 723 -11.39 -30.63 -1.48
CA ASP A 723 -11.24 -29.17 -1.40
C ASP A 723 -10.97 -28.55 -2.78
N ASP A 724 -11.37 -27.29 -2.99
CA ASP A 724 -11.22 -26.56 -4.24
C ASP A 724 -10.51 -25.21 -4.03
N CYS A 725 -9.19 -25.26 -3.83
CA CYS A 725 -8.37 -24.06 -3.70
C CYS A 725 -8.56 -23.14 -4.93
N ILE A 726 -9.22 -21.99 -4.70
CA ILE A 726 -9.54 -20.95 -5.71
C ILE A 726 -10.46 -21.48 -6.83
N LYS A 727 -11.15 -22.62 -6.64
CA LYS A 727 -11.92 -23.34 -7.69
C LYS A 727 -11.10 -23.78 -8.90
N ILE A 728 -9.76 -23.75 -8.76
CA ILE A 728 -8.80 -24.01 -9.84
C ILE A 728 -7.98 -25.27 -9.55
N TYR A 729 -7.58 -25.45 -8.28
CA TYR A 729 -6.82 -26.61 -7.84
C TYR A 729 -7.72 -27.48 -6.95
N HIS A 730 -7.92 -28.74 -7.33
CA HIS A 730 -8.97 -29.60 -6.77
C HIS A 730 -8.50 -30.40 -5.54
N LYS A 731 -7.59 -29.80 -4.76
CA LYS A 731 -7.11 -30.29 -3.46
C LYS A 731 -6.89 -29.10 -2.54
N SER A 732 -6.68 -29.38 -1.26
CA SER A 732 -6.36 -28.36 -0.27
C SER A 732 -5.11 -27.58 -0.67
N LEU A 733 -5.09 -26.29 -0.32
CA LEU A 733 -3.92 -25.43 -0.49
C LEU A 733 -2.64 -26.07 0.09
N LEU A 734 -2.73 -26.83 1.17
CA LEU A 734 -1.56 -27.50 1.77
C LEU A 734 -0.92 -28.52 0.83
N TYR A 735 -1.70 -29.18 -0.05
CA TYR A 735 -1.16 -30.04 -1.10
C TYR A 735 -0.37 -29.24 -2.13
N LEU A 736 -0.88 -28.08 -2.56
CA LEU A 736 -0.18 -27.20 -3.50
C LEU A 736 1.13 -26.69 -2.88
N VAL A 737 1.10 -26.26 -1.61
CA VAL A 737 2.29 -25.82 -0.89
C VAL A 737 3.32 -26.95 -0.78
N SER A 738 2.91 -28.12 -0.26
CA SER A 738 3.73 -29.34 -0.14
C SER A 738 4.38 -29.73 -1.46
N ASN A 739 3.59 -29.77 -2.53
CA ASN A 739 3.99 -30.39 -3.78
C ASN A 739 4.67 -29.41 -4.75
N ALA A 740 4.34 -28.12 -4.70
CA ALA A 740 4.76 -27.13 -5.69
C ALA A 740 5.63 -26.01 -5.12
N PHE A 741 5.32 -25.47 -3.94
CA PHE A 741 5.93 -24.21 -3.47
C PHE A 741 7.04 -24.38 -2.45
N GLU A 742 7.12 -25.53 -1.79
CA GLU A 742 8.21 -25.80 -0.85
C GLU A 742 9.55 -26.12 -1.53
N SER A 743 10.61 -26.25 -0.73
CA SER A 743 11.99 -26.42 -1.21
C SER A 743 12.14 -27.50 -2.29
N ALA A 744 11.48 -28.65 -2.11
CA ALA A 744 11.48 -29.77 -3.04
C ALA A 744 10.08 -30.01 -3.64
N PRO A 745 9.91 -29.94 -4.98
CA PRO A 745 8.62 -30.29 -5.57
C PRO A 745 8.37 -31.80 -5.53
N ARG A 746 7.11 -32.18 -5.51
CA ARG A 746 6.66 -33.56 -5.70
C ARG A 746 7.05 -34.03 -7.11
N ILE A 747 7.51 -35.26 -7.19
CA ILE A 747 7.74 -35.99 -8.45
C ILE A 747 6.89 -37.26 -8.36
N PRO A 748 5.76 -37.35 -9.09
CA PRO A 748 4.87 -38.50 -8.99
C PRO A 748 5.62 -39.82 -9.09
N LEU A 749 5.36 -40.76 -8.18
CA LEU A 749 5.99 -42.08 -8.06
C LEU A 749 7.48 -42.11 -7.62
N TYR A 750 8.16 -40.96 -7.56
CA TYR A 750 9.59 -40.90 -7.24
C TYR A 750 9.88 -40.13 -5.95
N ARG A 751 9.12 -39.07 -5.65
CA ARG A 751 9.33 -38.22 -4.47
C ARG A 751 8.04 -37.52 -4.08
N ASP A 752 7.63 -37.66 -2.82
CA ASP A 752 6.52 -36.86 -2.28
C ASP A 752 6.91 -35.40 -2.06
N GLY A 753 5.92 -34.51 -1.95
CA GLY A 753 6.13 -33.13 -1.57
C GLY A 753 6.67 -32.97 -0.14
N VAL A 754 7.08 -31.76 0.21
CA VAL A 754 7.60 -31.45 1.55
C VAL A 754 6.49 -31.66 2.59
N PRO A 755 6.73 -32.41 3.68
CA PRO A 755 5.72 -32.65 4.71
C PRO A 755 5.29 -31.35 5.41
N ILE A 756 3.98 -31.07 5.40
CA ILE A 756 3.36 -29.90 6.04
C ILE A 756 2.54 -30.35 7.25
N LEU A 757 2.67 -29.61 8.35
CA LEU A 757 2.15 -29.98 9.67
C LEU A 757 0.63 -30.24 9.67
N GLY A 758 -0.13 -29.41 8.96
CA GLY A 758 -1.59 -29.49 8.93
C GLY A 758 -2.16 -30.58 8.02
N MET A 759 -1.33 -31.30 7.27
CA MET A 759 -1.82 -32.33 6.35
C MET A 759 -2.10 -33.64 7.09
N ALA A 760 -3.30 -34.21 6.91
CA ALA A 760 -3.68 -35.48 7.54
C ALA A 760 -2.67 -36.59 7.26
N LYS A 761 -2.19 -36.71 6.02
CA LYS A 761 -1.16 -37.69 5.64
C LYS A 761 0.16 -37.52 6.41
N THR A 762 0.55 -36.29 6.73
CA THR A 762 1.79 -35.99 7.46
C THR A 762 1.63 -36.31 8.93
N ILE A 763 0.47 -35.98 9.51
CA ILE A 763 0.13 -36.28 10.90
C ILE A 763 0.06 -37.80 11.13
N GLU A 764 -0.58 -38.53 10.22
CA GLU A 764 -0.77 -39.98 10.35
C GLU A 764 0.54 -40.77 10.18
N ALA A 765 1.47 -40.25 9.37
CA ALA A 765 2.76 -40.87 9.09
C ALA A 765 3.80 -40.68 10.20
N ASP A 766 3.66 -39.66 11.06
CA ASP A 766 4.62 -39.35 12.12
C ASP A 766 4.06 -39.69 13.52
N ARG A 767 4.80 -40.52 14.27
CA ARG A 767 4.36 -40.98 15.59
C ARG A 767 4.24 -39.86 16.62
N TYR A 768 5.09 -38.84 16.54
CA TYR A 768 5.05 -37.70 17.46
C TYR A 768 3.81 -36.85 17.17
N LEU A 769 3.59 -36.49 15.90
CA LEU A 769 2.43 -35.70 15.48
C LEU A 769 1.11 -36.40 15.79
N LYS A 770 1.02 -37.71 15.55
CA LYS A 770 -0.14 -38.54 15.90
C LYS A 770 -0.43 -38.59 17.41
N GLY A 771 0.58 -38.32 18.24
CA GLY A 771 0.44 -38.24 19.69
C GLY A 771 -0.03 -36.88 20.21
N LEU A 772 -0.11 -35.86 19.36
CA LEU A 772 -0.63 -34.54 19.71
C LEU A 772 -2.17 -34.53 19.70
N ASP A 773 -2.77 -33.52 20.33
CA ASP A 773 -4.21 -33.32 20.27
C ASP A 773 -4.61 -32.70 18.92
N VAL A 774 -5.19 -33.53 18.06
CA VAL A 774 -5.64 -33.15 16.72
C VAL A 774 -7.16 -33.32 16.61
N VAL A 775 -7.82 -32.28 16.09
CA VAL A 775 -9.24 -32.26 15.72
C VAL A 775 -9.32 -32.31 14.20
N TYR A 776 -9.92 -33.37 13.67
CA TYR A 776 -10.15 -33.50 12.23
C TYR A 776 -11.50 -32.90 11.85
N ALA A 777 -11.55 -32.14 10.76
CA ALA A 777 -12.74 -31.47 10.24
C ALA A 777 -13.11 -31.93 8.81
N PRO A 778 -14.40 -31.92 8.44
CA PRO A 778 -15.55 -31.66 9.30
C PRO A 778 -15.77 -32.83 10.27
N ASN A 779 -16.32 -32.55 11.45
CA ASN A 779 -16.72 -33.59 12.40
C ASN A 779 -18.09 -33.30 13.02
N ALA A 780 -18.65 -34.33 13.68
CA ALA A 780 -19.90 -34.23 14.44
C ALA A 780 -19.65 -34.55 15.93
N GLU A 781 -18.54 -34.04 16.49
CA GLU A 781 -18.19 -34.29 17.90
C GLU A 781 -19.24 -33.68 18.84
N SER A 782 -19.60 -34.41 19.90
CA SER A 782 -20.54 -33.91 20.90
C SER A 782 -19.92 -32.85 21.82
N ALA A 783 -18.60 -32.89 22.01
CA ALA A 783 -17.84 -31.95 22.82
C ALA A 783 -17.63 -30.63 22.05
N ILE A 784 -18.16 -29.52 22.57
CA ILE A 784 -18.13 -28.20 21.92
C ILE A 784 -16.69 -27.76 21.63
N ASP A 785 -15.74 -28.05 22.51
CA ASP A 785 -14.35 -27.66 22.38
C ASP A 785 -13.59 -28.37 21.24
N ARG A 786 -14.22 -29.34 20.57
CA ARG A 786 -13.65 -30.15 19.50
C ARG A 786 -14.46 -30.13 18.20
N ARG A 787 -15.52 -29.33 18.13
CA ARG A 787 -16.35 -29.22 16.93
C ARG A 787 -15.67 -28.41 15.85
N SER A 788 -15.91 -28.78 14.60
CA SER A 788 -15.53 -28.01 13.42
C SER A 788 -16.32 -28.50 12.22
N ASN A 789 -17.01 -27.60 11.52
CA ASN A 789 -17.68 -27.90 10.24
C ASN A 789 -16.86 -27.45 9.02
N ALA A 790 -15.63 -27.00 9.23
CA ALA A 790 -14.72 -26.61 8.15
C ALA A 790 -14.57 -27.74 7.13
N ARG A 791 -14.77 -27.42 5.85
CA ARG A 791 -14.67 -28.36 4.72
C ARG A 791 -13.54 -28.01 3.77
N HIS A 792 -13.15 -26.74 3.74
CA HIS A 792 -12.09 -26.20 2.91
C HIS A 792 -11.00 -25.60 3.81
N HIS A 793 -9.77 -25.50 3.29
CA HIS A 793 -8.62 -24.98 4.04
C HIS A 793 -8.84 -23.60 4.67
N GLY A 794 -9.54 -22.72 3.94
CA GLY A 794 -9.88 -21.36 4.37
C GLY A 794 -11.14 -21.24 5.23
N ASP A 795 -11.78 -22.34 5.62
CA ASP A 795 -13.02 -22.27 6.39
C ASP A 795 -12.77 -22.11 7.90
N PHE A 796 -11.61 -22.51 8.42
CA PHE A 796 -11.41 -22.65 9.87
C PHE A 796 -11.51 -21.34 10.65
N ASP A 797 -11.11 -20.21 10.07
CA ASP A 797 -11.21 -18.88 10.65
C ASP A 797 -12.60 -18.24 10.46
N ASP A 798 -13.46 -18.88 9.66
CA ASP A 798 -14.84 -18.47 9.34
C ASP A 798 -15.92 -19.43 9.90
N ASP A 799 -15.50 -20.57 10.45
CA ASP A 799 -16.39 -21.61 10.99
C ASP A 799 -16.71 -21.36 12.47
N ASP A 800 -17.96 -21.00 12.74
CA ASP A 800 -18.45 -20.67 14.10
C ASP A 800 -18.14 -21.79 15.12
N ASP A 801 -18.27 -23.06 14.72
CA ASP A 801 -17.96 -24.22 15.58
C ASP A 801 -16.46 -24.28 15.91
N THR A 802 -15.57 -24.03 14.93
CA THR A 802 -14.12 -23.98 15.16
C THR A 802 -13.72 -22.82 16.08
N LEU A 803 -14.35 -21.66 15.93
CA LEU A 803 -14.08 -20.48 16.76
C LEU A 803 -14.58 -20.68 18.19
N GLU A 804 -15.80 -21.22 18.37
CA GLU A 804 -16.35 -21.59 19.69
C GLU A 804 -15.50 -22.67 20.35
N ALA A 805 -15.05 -23.66 19.58
CA ALA A 805 -14.16 -24.71 20.05
C ALA A 805 -12.82 -24.15 20.54
N THR A 806 -12.24 -23.23 19.78
CA THR A 806 -10.97 -22.57 20.11
C THR A 806 -11.08 -21.73 21.37
N LEU A 807 -12.14 -20.94 21.52
CA LEU A 807 -12.36 -20.14 22.73
C LEU A 807 -12.60 -21.03 23.95
N SER A 808 -13.40 -22.10 23.81
CA SER A 808 -13.64 -23.08 24.87
C SER A 808 -12.34 -23.76 25.31
N PHE A 809 -11.47 -24.08 24.35
CA PHE A 809 -10.13 -24.59 24.62
C PHE A 809 -9.29 -23.55 25.35
N ILE A 810 -9.22 -22.29 24.90
CA ILE A 810 -8.47 -21.22 25.60
C ILE A 810 -8.90 -21.10 27.06
N LEU A 811 -10.21 -21.12 27.32
CA LEU A 811 -10.79 -21.00 28.67
C LEU A 811 -10.63 -22.25 29.54
N GLY A 812 -10.26 -23.40 28.96
CA GLY A 812 -10.03 -24.65 29.70
C GLY A 812 -11.31 -25.34 30.18
N LEU A 813 -12.42 -25.14 29.47
CA LEU A 813 -13.73 -25.70 29.82
C LEU A 813 -13.86 -27.22 29.58
N ASP A 814 -12.82 -27.86 29.04
CA ASP A 814 -12.67 -29.30 28.75
C ASP A 814 -12.73 -30.19 30.02
N ARG A 815 -12.31 -29.69 31.19
CA ARG A 815 -12.16 -30.54 32.39
C ARG A 815 -13.37 -30.53 33.33
N LYS A 816 -14.19 -31.57 33.24
CA LYS A 816 -15.15 -32.07 34.26
C LYS A 816 -15.97 -31.01 35.02
N GLY A 817 -17.21 -30.81 34.59
CA GLY A 817 -18.30 -30.43 35.49
C GLY A 817 -18.33 -28.97 35.93
N VAL A 818 -18.63 -28.05 35.01
CA VAL A 818 -19.28 -26.79 35.35
C VAL A 818 -20.61 -26.70 34.60
N GLY A 819 -21.52 -27.60 34.96
CA GLY A 819 -22.92 -27.32 34.76
C GLY A 819 -23.36 -26.34 35.83
N ARG A 820 -23.30 -25.01 35.54
CA ARG A 820 -24.32 -24.02 35.97
C ARG A 820 -24.01 -22.52 35.78
N GLU A 821 -22.83 -22.06 35.37
CA GLU A 821 -22.57 -20.59 35.38
C GLU A 821 -22.18 -19.91 34.07
N VAL A 822 -22.19 -20.60 32.93
CA VAL A 822 -22.03 -19.91 31.63
C VAL A 822 -23.23 -20.25 30.76
N GLY A 823 -24.23 -19.38 30.78
CA GLY A 823 -25.28 -19.40 29.78
C GLY A 823 -24.63 -19.19 28.42
N ALA A 824 -24.54 -20.26 27.63
CA ALA A 824 -24.27 -20.28 26.19
C ALA A 824 -23.37 -19.13 25.68
N VAL A 825 -22.05 -19.35 25.64
CA VAL A 825 -21.16 -18.58 24.76
C VAL A 825 -21.43 -19.02 23.32
N LYS A 826 -22.64 -18.76 22.82
CA LYS A 826 -22.96 -18.93 21.41
C LYS A 826 -22.48 -17.70 20.68
N MET A 827 -21.56 -17.88 19.74
CA MET A 827 -21.41 -16.89 18.68
C MET A 827 -22.78 -16.77 17.99
N ARG A 828 -23.29 -15.54 17.80
CA ARG A 828 -24.56 -15.37 17.10
C ARG A 828 -24.38 -15.87 15.66
N PRO A 829 -25.34 -16.60 15.07
CA PRO A 829 -25.22 -17.10 13.71
C PRO A 829 -24.94 -15.94 12.75
N THR A 830 -23.95 -16.15 11.88
CA THR A 830 -23.60 -15.19 10.83
C THR A 830 -24.79 -14.92 9.89
N ALA A 831 -24.79 -13.80 9.16
CA ALA A 831 -25.80 -13.54 8.13
C ALA A 831 -25.84 -14.63 7.02
N ASN A 832 -24.74 -15.39 6.87
CA ASN A 832 -24.66 -16.56 6.00
C ASN A 832 -25.53 -17.72 6.50
N ASP A 833 -25.70 -17.89 7.81
CA ASP A 833 -26.60 -18.88 8.38
C ASP A 833 -28.07 -18.52 8.15
N ALA A 834 -28.42 -17.22 8.21
CA ALA A 834 -29.77 -16.79 7.84
C ALA A 834 -30.05 -17.01 6.34
N ALA A 835 -29.06 -16.78 5.47
CA ALA A 835 -29.18 -17.02 4.03
C ALA A 835 -29.23 -18.53 3.69
N ARG A 836 -28.42 -19.37 4.34
CA ARG A 836 -28.44 -20.83 4.19
C ARG A 836 -29.71 -21.45 4.76
N THR A 837 -30.20 -20.96 5.90
CA THR A 837 -31.47 -21.41 6.49
C THR A 837 -32.65 -21.02 5.60
N ARG A 838 -32.62 -19.84 4.98
CA ARG A 838 -33.64 -19.39 4.02
C ARG A 838 -33.57 -20.15 2.69
N ALA A 839 -32.37 -20.50 2.22
CA ALA A 839 -32.18 -21.36 1.05
C ALA A 839 -32.63 -22.81 1.31
N ALA A 840 -32.34 -23.36 2.50
CA ALA A 840 -32.79 -24.68 2.92
C ALA A 840 -34.31 -24.75 3.13
N LEU A 841 -34.91 -23.70 3.70
CA LEU A 841 -36.38 -23.58 3.82
C LEU A 841 -37.06 -23.47 2.46
N ASN A 842 -36.46 -22.73 1.52
CA ASN A 842 -36.98 -22.63 0.15
C ASN A 842 -36.82 -23.93 -0.64
N ALA A 843 -35.77 -24.72 -0.40
CA ALA A 843 -35.55 -26.03 -1.02
C ALA A 843 -36.44 -27.15 -0.45
N ILE A 844 -37.03 -26.94 0.74
CA ILE A 844 -38.05 -27.83 1.32
C ILE A 844 -39.47 -27.44 0.85
N GLN A 845 -39.62 -26.21 0.32
CA GLN A 845 -40.88 -25.69 -0.21
C GLN A 845 -40.99 -25.73 -1.74
N SER A 846 -39.92 -26.11 -2.44
CA SER A 846 -39.88 -26.44 -3.88
C SER A 846 -39.80 -27.95 -4.08
#